data_AF-A0A6J1B206-F1
#
_entry.id   AF-A0A6J1B206-F1
#
_cell.length_a   1.000
_cell.length_b   1.000
_cell.length_c   1.000
_cell.angle_alpha   90.00
_cell.angle_beta   90.00
_cell.angle_gamma   90.00
#
_symmetry.space_group_name_H-M   'P 1'
#
loop_
_entity.id
_entity.type
_entity.pdbx_description
1 polymer ?
#
loop_
_entity_poly.entity_id
_entity_poly.type
_entity_poly.pdbx_seq_one_letter_code
_entity_poly.pdbx_strand_id
1 'polypeptide(L)'
;MTVHGSSRGGFIVGKPVFPVSYVQEVSQRLVDAFHENDVKLAYECLADPFVDVNFTGTVSLKAKKSEILLHEEAAQEVLVDYEEFKTEVTALFLAAHVGNLPLAKKLLSLGANVNHKLFRGYATTATVREGHMEILEVLLNAGACQEACEEAFLEASRLGFTRHTKRLMATDMIRPHVALRALVSACCRGYVDVVDTLIKFGVDANATDRVLLRSSKPSLYANIDCNALAAAVVSRQTSVVRLLLQAGIKVDLKVRLGAWSWDIDTGEEIRVGAGLAEAYSITWCAVEYFEASGAILRMLLRHLSPNTLHYGRTLIHHAILCNNALAVEVLLNCGADFDFPIKTTSRTELRPIHLAAKLGFAKVLQCLIVSGCDINSRTAFGDSALMICARYKREDCLKVLASAGADFGLVNSAAQSASYIAGLTRWTHGFHQAVVDVIHAGKTPQSSNPSVFSPLMFTIQANEIEALKKLLECTDIDLNEQDDDGYSAVMIAASGGHVEIFRLLLSAGANVKLSNKYGETAISLLELNQNGDVFDQLMLEYALEEANGPIGFYALHRAANRGDLNMVHTLTSRGCDVNAFDADGYTPLMLAARGGYGGVCELLISCGAKCDIENARHETALSLAKKRGYENDAENVILNELAQALVVDGSRVKKHTRSGKGSPHSKVLRMMESAGVLRWGKSSRRNVICKGAEVGPSEKFRWNRRRKFDVEEPGMFHVLTTKNKEVHFVCDGGVEMAQLWVRGIRLVTRDAIFGQQK
;
A
#
# COMPACT_ATOMS: atom_id res chain seq x y z
N MET A 1 -6.91 -18.36 -92.54
CA MET A 1 -7.38 -18.05 -93.90
C MET A 1 -6.36 -17.16 -94.56
N THR A 2 -5.91 -17.61 -95.74
CA THR A 2 -4.97 -17.01 -96.70
C THR A 2 -5.26 -15.56 -97.06
N VAL A 3 -4.24 -14.76 -97.42
CA VAL A 3 -4.02 -14.22 -98.79
C VAL A 3 -2.56 -13.75 -98.96
N HIS A 4 -1.99 -14.10 -100.11
CA HIS A 4 -0.66 -13.82 -100.66
C HIS A 4 -0.43 -12.37 -101.13
N GLY A 5 0.85 -12.01 -101.32
CA GLY A 5 1.32 -10.94 -102.22
C GLY A 5 2.83 -10.74 -102.12
N SER A 6 3.63 -11.57 -102.79
CA SER A 6 4.29 -11.30 -104.09
C SER A 6 5.76 -10.86 -103.97
N SER A 7 6.58 -11.65 -104.65
CA SER A 7 8.02 -11.59 -104.92
C SER A 7 8.59 -10.25 -105.38
N ARG A 8 9.86 -10.00 -105.03
CA ARG A 8 10.97 -9.86 -106.00
C ARG A 8 12.32 -9.91 -105.28
N GLY A 9 13.21 -10.75 -105.81
CA GLY A 9 14.52 -11.02 -105.27
C GLY A 9 15.54 -9.90 -105.55
N GLY A 10 16.49 -9.80 -104.64
CA GLY A 10 17.78 -9.16 -104.80
C GLY A 10 18.74 -9.82 -103.82
N PHE A 11 19.64 -10.65 -104.32
CA PHE A 11 20.69 -11.28 -103.54
C PHE A 11 21.59 -10.19 -102.96
N ILE A 12 21.49 -9.95 -101.64
CA ILE A 12 22.52 -9.30 -100.84
C ILE A 12 23.16 -10.40 -100.01
N VAL A 13 24.48 -10.49 -100.13
CA VAL A 13 25.41 -11.37 -99.41
C VAL A 13 24.90 -11.68 -98.00
N GLY A 14 24.63 -12.95 -97.74
CA GLY A 14 24.07 -13.42 -96.48
C GLY A 14 24.94 -13.02 -95.30
N LYS A 15 24.44 -12.10 -94.47
CA LYS A 15 24.70 -12.20 -93.03
C LYS A 15 24.11 -13.54 -92.60
N PRO A 16 24.83 -14.39 -91.85
CA PRO A 16 24.21 -15.57 -91.27
C PRO A 16 23.07 -15.08 -90.39
N VAL A 17 21.84 -15.43 -90.75
CA VAL A 17 20.65 -15.17 -89.93
C VAL A 17 20.70 -16.21 -88.82
N PHE A 18 21.37 -15.89 -87.73
CA PHE A 18 21.31 -16.69 -86.52
C PHE A 18 19.88 -16.61 -85.96
N PRO A 19 19.32 -17.72 -85.46
CA PRO A 19 18.02 -17.68 -84.79
C PRO A 19 18.12 -16.75 -83.58
N VAL A 20 17.05 -15.99 -83.31
CA VAL A 20 16.92 -15.10 -82.13
C VAL A 20 17.30 -15.82 -80.83
N SER A 21 17.13 -17.15 -80.78
CA SER A 21 17.53 -18.01 -79.68
C SER A 21 19.03 -18.07 -79.44
N TYR A 22 19.89 -17.99 -80.46
CA TYR A 22 21.34 -18.11 -80.29
C TYR A 22 21.93 -16.88 -79.59
N VAL A 23 21.54 -15.67 -80.01
CA VAL A 23 21.98 -14.42 -79.37
C VAL A 23 21.56 -14.38 -77.90
N GLN A 24 20.33 -14.79 -77.60
CA GLN A 24 19.84 -14.90 -76.23
C GLN A 24 20.57 -15.98 -75.43
N GLU A 25 20.86 -17.13 -76.03
CA GLU A 25 21.55 -18.24 -75.35
C GLU A 25 22.99 -17.87 -74.99
N VAL A 26 23.75 -17.29 -75.91
CA VAL A 26 25.15 -16.87 -75.63
C VAL A 26 25.18 -15.69 -74.64
N SER A 27 24.22 -14.77 -74.73
CA SER A 27 24.13 -13.64 -73.78
C SER A 27 23.64 -14.07 -72.39
N GLN A 28 22.78 -15.09 -72.28
CA GLN A 28 22.43 -15.70 -71.00
C GLN A 28 23.61 -16.49 -70.41
N ARG A 29 24.35 -17.24 -71.24
CA ARG A 29 25.59 -17.92 -70.80
C ARG A 29 26.63 -16.95 -70.26
N LEU A 30 26.73 -15.74 -70.83
CA LEU A 30 27.55 -14.67 -70.27
C LEU A 30 27.06 -14.28 -68.87
N VAL A 31 25.75 -14.03 -68.69
CA VAL A 31 25.18 -13.67 -67.39
C VAL A 31 25.40 -14.77 -66.35
N ASP A 32 25.25 -16.05 -66.73
CA ASP A 32 25.49 -17.21 -65.88
C ASP A 32 26.97 -17.32 -65.49
N ALA A 33 27.89 -17.12 -66.44
CA ALA A 33 29.34 -17.11 -66.17
C ALA A 33 29.73 -16.00 -65.18
N PHE A 34 29.09 -14.82 -65.28
CA PHE A 34 29.30 -13.72 -64.33
C PHE A 34 28.68 -14.00 -62.96
N HIS A 35 27.56 -14.72 -62.90
CA HIS A 35 26.92 -15.13 -61.65
C HIS A 35 27.77 -16.15 -60.88
N GLU A 36 28.35 -17.11 -61.58
CA GLU A 36 29.28 -18.11 -61.01
C GLU A 36 30.70 -17.56 -60.77
N ASN A 37 30.97 -16.31 -61.20
CA ASN A 37 32.29 -15.68 -61.19
C ASN A 37 33.36 -16.50 -61.96
N ASP A 38 32.97 -17.20 -63.03
CA ASP A 38 33.90 -17.90 -63.91
C ASP A 38 34.51 -16.92 -64.92
N VAL A 39 35.72 -16.45 -64.58
CA VAL A 39 36.47 -15.50 -65.39
C VAL A 39 36.81 -16.07 -66.77
N LYS A 40 37.06 -17.38 -66.90
CA LYS A 40 37.44 -17.99 -68.20
C LYS A 40 36.24 -18.03 -69.13
N LEU A 41 35.13 -18.58 -68.65
CA LEU A 41 33.89 -18.63 -69.43
C LEU A 41 33.38 -17.23 -69.79
N ALA A 42 33.54 -16.25 -68.88
CA ALA A 42 33.21 -14.87 -69.16
C ALA A 42 34.03 -14.31 -70.34
N TYR A 43 35.35 -14.53 -70.39
CA TYR A 43 36.18 -14.07 -71.52
C TYR A 43 35.87 -14.81 -72.83
N GLU A 44 35.56 -16.10 -72.77
CA GLU A 44 35.14 -16.89 -73.93
C GLU A 44 33.83 -16.35 -74.53
N CYS A 45 32.84 -16.05 -73.67
CA CYS A 45 31.58 -15.45 -74.11
C CYS A 45 31.82 -14.04 -74.68
N LEU A 46 32.66 -13.21 -74.05
CA LEU A 46 32.97 -11.87 -74.53
C LEU A 46 33.78 -11.83 -75.84
N ALA A 47 34.37 -12.95 -76.25
CA ALA A 47 35.03 -13.06 -77.55
C ALA A 47 34.04 -13.29 -78.70
N ASP A 48 32.80 -13.68 -78.39
CA ASP A 48 31.75 -13.92 -79.39
C ASP A 48 31.20 -12.57 -79.94
N PRO A 49 31.23 -12.34 -81.26
CA PRO A 49 30.76 -11.09 -81.87
C PRO A 49 29.26 -10.80 -81.68
N PHE A 50 28.46 -11.82 -81.34
CA PHE A 50 27.01 -11.72 -81.23
C PHE A 50 26.51 -11.53 -79.80
N VAL A 51 27.40 -11.47 -78.81
CA VAL A 51 27.03 -11.26 -77.42
C VAL A 51 26.53 -9.84 -77.19
N ASP A 52 25.32 -9.74 -76.64
CA ASP A 52 24.78 -8.49 -76.14
C ASP A 52 25.20 -8.29 -74.67
N VAL A 53 26.18 -7.42 -74.45
CA VAL A 53 26.69 -7.08 -73.11
C VAL A 53 25.63 -6.40 -72.22
N ASN A 54 24.54 -5.89 -72.80
CA ASN A 54 23.44 -5.25 -72.10
C ASN A 54 22.22 -6.16 -71.92
N PHE A 55 22.32 -7.44 -72.30
CA PHE A 55 21.28 -8.42 -72.11
C PHE A 55 20.92 -8.59 -70.62
N THR A 56 19.62 -8.60 -70.33
CA THR A 56 19.08 -8.85 -68.99
C THR A 56 18.75 -10.32 -68.82
N GLY A 57 19.56 -11.03 -68.04
CA GLY A 57 19.35 -12.44 -67.72
C GLY A 57 18.82 -12.64 -66.30
N THR A 58 18.11 -13.75 -66.05
CA THR A 58 17.55 -14.07 -64.73
C THR A 58 18.54 -14.90 -63.91
N VAL A 59 18.88 -14.44 -62.70
CA VAL A 59 19.79 -15.16 -61.76
C VAL A 59 19.26 -15.14 -60.33
N SER A 60 19.77 -16.04 -59.48
CA SER A 60 19.53 -16.01 -58.03
C SER A 60 20.57 -15.14 -57.35
N LEU A 61 20.22 -13.90 -57.03
CA LEU A 61 21.15 -12.93 -56.46
C LEU A 61 21.12 -12.99 -54.94
N LYS A 62 22.30 -13.02 -54.31
CA LYS A 62 22.50 -12.88 -52.87
C LYS A 62 22.96 -11.47 -52.53
N ALA A 63 22.07 -10.59 -52.09
CA ALA A 63 22.39 -9.18 -51.85
C ALA A 63 22.27 -8.79 -50.38
N LYS A 64 23.13 -7.88 -49.91
CA LYS A 64 23.01 -7.31 -48.56
C LYS A 64 21.70 -6.53 -48.39
N LYS A 65 21.02 -6.77 -47.28
CA LYS A 65 19.84 -6.07 -46.81
C LYS A 65 20.14 -5.51 -45.41
N SER A 66 19.88 -4.22 -45.20
CA SER A 66 19.98 -3.62 -43.86
C SER A 66 18.60 -3.58 -43.21
N GLU A 67 18.47 -4.25 -42.07
CA GLU A 67 17.30 -4.18 -41.21
C GLU A 67 17.64 -3.44 -39.92
N ILE A 68 16.66 -2.72 -39.36
CA ILE A 68 16.82 -2.00 -38.11
C ILE A 68 16.17 -2.83 -37.01
N LEU A 69 16.99 -3.32 -36.08
CA LEU A 69 16.53 -3.96 -34.86
C LEU A 69 16.12 -2.88 -33.86
N LEU A 70 14.87 -2.96 -33.40
CA LEU A 70 14.30 -1.99 -32.49
C LEU A 70 14.46 -2.49 -31.05
N HIS A 71 15.16 -1.71 -30.23
CA HIS A 71 15.22 -1.92 -28.78
C HIS A 71 14.27 -0.95 -28.07
N GLU A 72 13.79 -1.33 -26.89
CA GLU A 72 12.86 -0.50 -26.11
C GLU A 72 13.52 0.78 -25.60
N GLU A 73 14.68 0.68 -24.95
CA GLU A 73 15.34 1.82 -24.29
C GLU A 73 16.81 1.98 -24.73
N ALA A 74 17.29 1.18 -25.68
CA ALA A 74 18.63 1.25 -26.24
C ALA A 74 18.64 1.80 -27.68
N ALA A 75 19.82 2.21 -28.14
CA ALA A 75 20.07 2.64 -29.52
C ALA A 75 19.61 1.57 -30.52
N GLN A 76 19.06 2.00 -31.65
CA GLN A 76 18.70 1.09 -32.73
C GLN A 76 19.95 0.46 -33.35
N GLU A 77 19.93 -0.86 -33.51
CA GLU A 77 21.03 -1.60 -34.12
C GLU A 77 20.71 -1.88 -35.59
N VAL A 78 21.73 -1.78 -36.45
CA VAL A 78 21.59 -2.13 -37.85
C VAL A 78 22.15 -3.53 -38.06
N LEU A 79 21.27 -4.45 -38.44
CA LEU A 79 21.65 -5.80 -38.88
C LEU A 79 21.81 -5.79 -40.39
N VAL A 80 22.90 -6.38 -40.87
CA VAL A 80 23.17 -6.54 -42.30
C VAL A 80 23.09 -8.03 -42.61
N ASP A 81 21.96 -8.44 -43.16
CA ASP A 81 21.72 -9.82 -43.59
C ASP A 81 21.84 -9.95 -45.11
N TYR A 82 21.90 -11.17 -45.60
CA TYR A 82 21.86 -11.46 -47.03
C TYR A 82 20.51 -12.05 -47.41
N GLU A 83 19.90 -11.49 -48.45
CA GLU A 83 18.65 -11.98 -49.02
C GLU A 83 18.95 -12.63 -50.37
N GLU A 84 18.54 -13.89 -50.53
CA GLU A 84 18.61 -14.62 -51.80
C GLU A 84 17.25 -14.57 -52.51
N PHE A 85 17.23 -14.04 -53.73
CA PHE A 85 16.01 -13.94 -54.54
C PHE A 85 16.33 -13.97 -56.03
N LYS A 86 15.35 -14.41 -56.83
CA LYS A 86 15.48 -14.40 -58.30
C LYS A 86 15.21 -13.01 -58.84
N THR A 87 16.10 -12.52 -59.70
CA THR A 87 15.98 -11.19 -60.30
C THR A 87 16.67 -11.12 -61.65
N GLU A 88 16.25 -10.16 -62.47
CA GLU A 88 16.86 -9.87 -63.77
C GLU A 88 18.02 -8.89 -63.60
N VAL A 89 19.18 -9.24 -64.12
CA VAL A 89 20.42 -8.44 -64.02
C VAL A 89 21.21 -8.48 -65.32
N THR A 90 22.07 -7.49 -65.50
CA THR A 90 23.06 -7.44 -66.59
C THR A 90 24.41 -7.98 -66.14
N ALA A 91 25.25 -8.39 -67.08
CA ALA A 91 26.62 -8.82 -66.79
C ALA A 91 27.43 -7.72 -66.06
N LEU A 92 27.22 -6.44 -66.41
CA LEU A 92 27.86 -5.32 -65.72
C LEU A 92 27.42 -5.18 -64.27
N PHE A 93 26.13 -5.36 -63.98
CA PHE A 93 25.60 -5.34 -62.61
C PHE A 93 26.20 -6.48 -61.77
N LEU A 94 26.34 -7.68 -62.34
CA LEU A 94 26.98 -8.81 -61.67
C LEU A 94 28.48 -8.58 -61.44
N ALA A 95 29.20 -8.05 -62.43
CA ALA A 95 30.60 -7.67 -62.29
C ALA A 95 30.80 -6.67 -61.14
N ALA A 96 29.91 -5.69 -61.06
CA ALA A 96 29.86 -4.67 -60.00
C ALA A 96 29.50 -5.25 -58.63
N HIS A 97 28.60 -6.23 -58.57
CA HIS A 97 28.20 -6.91 -57.34
C HIS A 97 29.32 -7.82 -56.80
N VAL A 98 29.89 -8.68 -57.64
CA VAL A 98 30.95 -9.62 -57.25
C VAL A 98 32.26 -8.91 -56.90
N GLY A 99 32.54 -7.77 -57.51
CA GLY A 99 33.79 -7.04 -57.30
C GLY A 99 34.87 -7.33 -58.35
N ASN A 100 34.48 -7.78 -59.55
CA ASN A 100 35.44 -8.15 -60.59
C ASN A 100 35.81 -6.93 -61.45
N LEU A 101 36.79 -6.15 -60.97
CA LEU A 101 37.25 -4.92 -61.62
C LEU A 101 37.75 -5.12 -63.07
N PRO A 102 38.56 -6.15 -63.40
CA PRO A 102 39.00 -6.39 -64.78
C PRO A 102 37.83 -6.63 -65.74
N LEU A 103 36.88 -7.49 -65.36
CA LEU A 103 35.72 -7.79 -66.19
C LEU A 103 34.80 -6.56 -66.33
N ALA A 104 34.61 -5.79 -65.27
CA ALA A 104 33.85 -4.54 -65.33
C ALA A 104 34.45 -3.55 -66.35
N LYS A 105 35.78 -3.34 -66.33
CA LYS A 105 36.48 -2.50 -67.34
C LYS A 105 36.32 -3.05 -68.75
N LYS A 106 36.39 -4.38 -68.93
CA LYS A 106 36.22 -5.01 -70.24
C LYS A 106 34.80 -4.81 -70.78
N LEU A 107 33.78 -5.01 -69.95
CA LEU A 107 32.38 -4.76 -70.33
C LEU A 107 32.15 -3.30 -70.74
N LEU A 108 32.69 -2.34 -70.00
CA LEU A 108 32.59 -0.93 -70.34
C LEU A 108 33.28 -0.60 -71.67
N SER A 109 34.44 -1.21 -71.95
CA SER A 109 35.11 -1.05 -73.26
C SER A 109 34.30 -1.60 -74.44
N LEU A 110 33.37 -2.53 -74.18
CA LEU A 110 32.47 -3.13 -75.16
C LEU A 110 31.11 -2.40 -75.25
N GLY A 111 30.94 -1.26 -74.57
CA GLY A 111 29.72 -0.46 -74.64
C GLY A 111 28.61 -0.90 -73.66
N ALA A 112 28.97 -1.54 -72.54
CA ALA A 112 28.00 -1.81 -71.48
C ALA A 112 27.43 -0.52 -70.88
N ASN A 113 26.11 -0.48 -70.72
CA ASN A 113 25.36 0.67 -70.24
C ASN A 113 25.37 0.74 -68.70
N VAL A 114 26.09 1.73 -68.16
CA VAL A 114 26.17 2.01 -66.71
C VAL A 114 24.81 2.41 -66.12
N ASN A 115 23.96 3.05 -66.92
CA ASN A 115 22.72 3.69 -66.49
C ASN A 115 21.49 2.81 -66.70
N HIS A 116 21.69 1.50 -66.91
CA HIS A 116 20.58 0.55 -66.98
C HIS A 116 20.00 0.30 -65.58
N LYS A 117 18.75 0.74 -65.35
CA LYS A 117 18.07 0.57 -64.07
C LYS A 117 17.49 -0.84 -63.94
N LEU A 118 17.87 -1.55 -62.88
CA LEU A 118 17.38 -2.88 -62.53
C LEU A 118 16.59 -2.84 -61.21
N PHE A 119 16.01 -3.97 -60.80
CA PHE A 119 15.15 -4.04 -59.62
C PHE A 119 15.83 -3.54 -58.32
N ARG A 120 17.12 -3.85 -58.12
CA ARG A 120 17.92 -3.37 -56.96
C ARG A 120 18.74 -2.11 -57.26
N GLY A 121 18.37 -1.36 -58.30
CA GLY A 121 19.01 -0.12 -58.73
C GLY A 121 19.99 -0.32 -59.89
N TYR A 122 21.05 0.48 -59.92
CA TYR A 122 22.05 0.53 -60.99
C TYR A 122 23.30 -0.31 -60.65
N ALA A 123 24.21 -0.47 -61.62
CA ALA A 123 25.52 -1.07 -61.33
C ALA A 123 26.27 -0.30 -60.23
N THR A 124 26.12 1.04 -60.16
CA THR A 124 26.67 1.87 -59.09
C THR A 124 26.10 1.51 -57.71
N THR A 125 24.79 1.24 -57.61
CA THR A 125 24.17 0.84 -56.33
C THR A 125 24.67 -0.54 -55.89
N ALA A 126 24.87 -1.47 -56.82
CA ALA A 126 25.45 -2.78 -56.54
C ALA A 126 26.89 -2.67 -56.02
N THR A 127 27.74 -1.84 -56.64
CA THR A 127 29.12 -1.62 -56.15
C THR A 127 29.14 -1.10 -54.73
N VAL A 128 28.30 -0.10 -54.43
CA VAL A 128 28.20 0.49 -53.10
C VAL A 128 27.70 -0.53 -52.10
N ARG A 129 26.68 -1.33 -52.45
CA ARG A 129 26.11 -2.34 -51.55
C ARG A 129 27.17 -3.35 -51.09
N GLU A 130 28.03 -3.78 -52.00
CA GLU A 130 29.07 -4.75 -51.69
C GLU A 130 30.36 -4.11 -51.14
N GLY A 131 30.56 -2.80 -51.36
CA GLY A 131 31.67 -2.02 -50.80
C GLY A 131 32.86 -1.83 -51.76
N HIS A 132 32.63 -1.99 -53.06
CA HIS A 132 33.67 -1.98 -54.09
C HIS A 132 33.97 -0.55 -54.60
N MET A 133 34.79 0.19 -53.86
CA MET A 133 35.17 1.58 -54.18
C MET A 133 35.80 1.75 -55.58
N GLU A 134 36.73 0.86 -55.96
CA GLU A 134 37.49 0.99 -57.20
C GLU A 134 36.58 0.85 -58.44
N ILE A 135 35.58 -0.04 -58.35
CA ILE A 135 34.60 -0.21 -59.43
C ILE A 135 33.66 0.99 -59.48
N LEU A 136 33.25 1.53 -58.33
CA LEU A 136 32.46 2.75 -58.29
C LEU A 136 33.17 3.89 -59.03
N GLU A 137 34.46 4.10 -58.80
CA GLU A 137 35.23 5.14 -59.51
C GLU A 137 35.25 4.92 -61.03
N VAL A 138 35.43 3.67 -61.47
CA VAL A 138 35.39 3.32 -62.90
C VAL A 138 33.99 3.61 -63.48
N LEU A 139 32.92 3.27 -62.79
CA LEU A 139 31.55 3.52 -63.24
C LEU A 139 31.21 5.02 -63.28
N LEU A 140 31.67 5.80 -62.30
CA LEU A 140 31.51 7.25 -62.29
C LEU A 140 32.23 7.88 -63.50
N ASN A 141 33.47 7.47 -63.77
CA ASN A 141 34.26 7.94 -64.91
C ASN A 141 33.65 7.51 -66.26
N ALA A 142 32.91 6.40 -66.29
CA ALA A 142 32.21 5.89 -67.47
C ALA A 142 30.87 6.58 -67.76
N GLY A 143 30.51 7.64 -67.02
CA GLY A 143 29.33 8.45 -67.29
C GLY A 143 28.06 8.00 -66.55
N ALA A 144 28.18 7.65 -65.27
CA ALA A 144 27.03 7.41 -64.40
C ALA A 144 26.13 8.66 -64.32
N CYS A 145 24.81 8.48 -64.48
CA CYS A 145 23.84 9.57 -64.45
C CYS A 145 23.56 10.05 -63.02
N GLN A 146 22.90 11.20 -62.90
CA GLN A 146 22.50 11.79 -61.62
C GLN A 146 21.67 10.82 -60.76
N GLU A 147 20.65 10.17 -61.34
CA GLU A 147 19.79 9.22 -60.62
C GLU A 147 20.57 8.01 -60.07
N ALA A 148 21.50 7.48 -60.87
CA ALA A 148 22.36 6.36 -60.47
C ALA A 148 23.30 6.72 -59.31
N CYS A 149 23.78 7.97 -59.28
CA CYS A 149 24.61 8.48 -58.20
C CYS A 149 23.80 8.74 -56.93
N GLU A 150 22.58 9.28 -57.06
CA GLU A 150 21.68 9.53 -55.92
C GLU A 150 21.21 8.24 -55.24
N GLU A 151 20.82 7.21 -56.01
CA GLU A 151 20.47 5.91 -55.43
C GLU A 151 21.68 5.25 -54.75
N ALA A 152 22.86 5.32 -55.38
CA ALA A 152 24.10 4.78 -54.80
C ALA A 152 24.48 5.52 -53.52
N PHE A 153 24.27 6.83 -53.48
CA PHE A 153 24.54 7.68 -52.33
C PHE A 153 23.60 7.41 -51.15
N LEU A 154 22.31 7.21 -51.42
CA LEU A 154 21.35 6.77 -50.40
C LEU A 154 21.71 5.38 -49.85
N GLU A 155 22.14 4.45 -50.71
CA GLU A 155 22.58 3.11 -50.28
C GLU A 155 23.84 3.17 -49.41
N ALA A 156 24.83 3.99 -49.79
CA ALA A 156 26.05 4.20 -49.00
C ALA A 156 25.70 4.69 -47.59
N SER A 157 24.72 5.58 -47.49
CA SER A 157 24.26 6.16 -46.23
C SER A 157 23.44 5.17 -45.39
N ARG A 158 22.81 4.15 -45.98
CA ARG A 158 22.12 3.06 -45.27
C ARG A 158 23.06 1.98 -44.74
N LEU A 159 24.22 1.81 -45.37
CA LEU A 159 25.22 0.81 -44.97
C LEU A 159 26.39 1.40 -44.17
N GLY A 160 26.43 2.72 -44.00
CA GLY A 160 27.49 3.39 -43.21
C GLY A 160 28.81 3.54 -43.95
N PHE A 161 28.79 3.54 -45.29
CA PHE A 161 30.02 3.58 -46.10
C PHE A 161 30.53 4.99 -46.36
N THR A 162 31.21 5.56 -45.36
CA THR A 162 31.75 6.93 -45.38
C THR A 162 32.61 7.27 -46.60
N ARG A 163 33.47 6.35 -47.05
CA ARG A 163 34.32 6.57 -48.24
C ARG A 163 33.50 6.74 -49.52
N HIS A 164 32.46 5.91 -49.70
CA HIS A 164 31.56 5.98 -50.84
C HIS A 164 30.74 7.28 -50.79
N THR A 165 30.18 7.62 -49.62
CA THR A 165 29.44 8.88 -49.40
C THR A 165 30.28 10.11 -49.74
N LYS A 166 31.54 10.16 -49.26
CA LYS A 166 32.45 11.28 -49.54
C LYS A 166 32.75 11.42 -51.03
N ARG A 167 32.96 10.30 -51.73
CA ARG A 167 33.25 10.30 -53.17
C ARG A 167 32.05 10.76 -53.98
N LEU A 168 30.85 10.28 -53.65
CA LEU A 168 29.60 10.64 -54.34
C LEU A 168 29.18 12.09 -54.09
N MET A 169 29.40 12.64 -52.88
CA MET A 169 29.18 14.08 -52.64
C MET A 169 30.11 14.96 -53.47
N ALA A 170 31.33 14.49 -53.75
CA ALA A 170 32.31 15.25 -54.53
C ALA A 170 32.02 15.28 -56.05
N THR A 171 30.98 14.59 -56.54
CA THR A 171 30.63 14.62 -57.98
C THR A 171 29.66 15.74 -58.35
N ASP A 172 29.20 16.55 -57.38
CA ASP A 172 28.21 17.63 -57.55
C ASP A 172 26.87 17.22 -58.21
N MET A 173 26.60 15.91 -58.29
CA MET A 173 25.38 15.35 -58.87
C MET A 173 24.25 15.18 -57.84
N ILE A 174 24.55 15.24 -56.53
CA ILE A 174 23.58 14.94 -55.47
C ILE A 174 22.72 16.18 -55.17
N ARG A 175 21.41 16.07 -55.34
CA ARG A 175 20.50 17.17 -55.00
C ARG A 175 20.40 17.38 -53.48
N PRO A 176 20.18 18.62 -53.00
CA PRO A 176 20.13 18.93 -51.56
C PRO A 176 19.12 18.10 -50.77
N HIS A 177 17.94 17.83 -51.33
CA HIS A 177 16.91 17.02 -50.66
C HIS A 177 17.32 15.54 -50.52
N VAL A 178 18.11 14.99 -51.46
CA VAL A 178 18.65 13.63 -51.36
C VAL A 178 19.76 13.58 -50.32
N ALA A 179 20.62 14.60 -50.28
CA ALA A 179 21.64 14.78 -49.24
C ALA A 179 21.02 14.86 -47.84
N LEU A 180 19.91 15.61 -47.69
CA LEU A 180 19.14 15.68 -46.46
C LEU A 180 18.54 14.31 -46.07
N ARG A 181 17.92 13.61 -47.02
CA ARG A 181 17.38 12.26 -46.78
C ARG A 181 18.45 11.27 -46.33
N ALA A 182 19.63 11.32 -46.95
CA ALA A 182 20.78 10.54 -46.53
C ALA A 182 21.24 10.87 -45.11
N LEU A 183 21.30 12.17 -44.78
CA LEU A 183 21.65 12.64 -43.44
C LEU A 183 20.68 12.11 -42.38
N VAL A 184 19.36 12.28 -42.59
CA VAL A 184 18.34 11.79 -41.65
C VAL A 184 18.40 10.26 -41.53
N SER A 185 18.55 9.55 -42.66
CA SER A 185 18.69 8.10 -42.68
C SER A 185 19.92 7.59 -41.93
N ALA A 186 21.05 8.28 -42.04
CA ALA A 186 22.28 7.98 -41.31
C ALA A 186 22.14 8.28 -39.81
N CYS A 187 21.40 9.35 -39.45
CA CYS A 187 21.09 9.70 -38.07
C CYS A 187 20.24 8.62 -37.38
N CYS A 188 19.23 8.07 -38.04
CA CYS A 188 18.43 6.96 -37.48
C CYS A 188 19.28 5.72 -37.19
N ARG A 189 20.32 5.48 -38.00
CA ARG A 189 21.15 4.27 -37.99
C ARG A 189 22.40 4.39 -37.12
N GLY A 190 22.70 5.57 -36.58
CA GLY A 190 23.86 5.78 -35.72
C GLY A 190 25.20 5.89 -36.46
N TYR A 191 25.21 6.12 -37.78
CA TYR A 191 26.47 6.21 -38.54
C TYR A 191 27.15 7.58 -38.39
N VAL A 192 27.85 7.75 -37.26
CA VAL A 192 28.48 9.01 -36.87
C VAL A 192 29.40 9.58 -37.95
N ASP A 193 30.25 8.76 -38.57
CA ASP A 193 31.21 9.20 -39.59
C ASP A 193 30.54 9.72 -40.86
N VAL A 194 29.43 9.08 -41.26
CA VAL A 194 28.63 9.52 -42.42
C VAL A 194 27.95 10.85 -42.10
N VAL A 195 27.36 10.98 -40.91
CA VAL A 195 26.73 12.23 -40.45
C VAL A 195 27.75 13.38 -40.41
N ASP A 196 28.92 13.16 -39.81
CA ASP A 196 30.02 14.13 -39.75
C ASP A 196 30.46 14.56 -41.16
N THR A 197 30.62 13.60 -42.06
CA THR A 197 30.99 13.87 -43.46
C THR A 197 29.95 14.76 -44.13
N LEU A 198 28.65 14.44 -44.01
CA LEU A 198 27.57 15.20 -44.64
C LEU A 198 27.45 16.62 -44.08
N ILE A 199 27.62 16.81 -42.77
CA ILE A 199 27.64 18.14 -42.16
C ILE A 199 28.83 18.96 -42.69
N LYS A 200 30.01 18.36 -42.83
CA LYS A 200 31.19 19.02 -43.41
C LYS A 200 31.00 19.44 -44.87
N PHE A 201 30.17 18.71 -45.63
CA PHE A 201 29.77 19.10 -46.99
C PHE A 201 28.64 20.15 -47.03
N GLY A 202 28.20 20.67 -45.88
CA GLY A 202 27.24 21.78 -45.80
C GLY A 202 25.78 21.37 -45.93
N VAL A 203 25.43 20.10 -45.67
CA VAL A 203 24.02 19.67 -45.62
C VAL A 203 23.33 20.31 -44.44
N ASP A 204 22.20 21.01 -44.67
CA ASP A 204 21.44 21.66 -43.61
C ASP A 204 20.71 20.63 -42.73
N ALA A 205 21.26 20.37 -41.56
CA ALA A 205 20.69 19.44 -40.58
C ALA A 205 19.43 19.97 -39.86
N ASN A 206 19.09 21.25 -40.02
CA ASN A 206 17.86 21.84 -39.45
C ASN A 206 16.65 21.63 -40.37
N ALA A 207 16.89 21.35 -41.65
CA ALA A 207 15.83 21.05 -42.60
C ALA A 207 15.12 19.74 -42.25
N THR A 208 13.85 19.64 -42.61
CA THR A 208 13.01 18.48 -42.35
C THR A 208 12.88 17.63 -43.61
N ASP A 209 13.06 16.31 -43.50
CA ASP A 209 12.69 15.34 -44.54
C ASP A 209 11.61 14.40 -44.01
N ARG A 210 10.79 13.90 -44.92
CA ARG A 210 9.73 12.96 -44.59
C ARG A 210 10.30 11.54 -44.61
N VAL A 211 10.51 10.98 -43.42
CA VAL A 211 11.15 9.67 -43.25
C VAL A 211 10.26 8.74 -42.45
N LEU A 212 10.30 7.45 -42.81
CA LEU A 212 9.68 6.39 -42.02
C LEU A 212 10.47 6.21 -40.73
N LEU A 213 9.96 6.77 -39.64
CA LEU A 213 10.51 6.54 -38.31
C LEU A 213 9.87 5.31 -37.68
N ARG A 214 10.70 4.55 -36.99
CA ARG A 214 10.32 3.33 -36.30
C ARG A 214 10.77 3.40 -34.85
N SER A 215 9.91 3.00 -33.92
CA SER A 215 10.26 2.79 -32.51
C SER A 215 9.36 1.71 -31.93
N SER A 216 9.90 0.94 -30.98
CA SER A 216 9.13 -0.07 -30.23
C SER A 216 8.32 0.57 -29.09
N LYS A 217 8.90 1.56 -28.39
CA LYS A 217 8.31 2.19 -27.20
C LYS A 217 8.55 3.72 -27.23
N PRO A 218 7.50 4.56 -27.32
CA PRO A 218 6.17 4.19 -27.80
C PRO A 218 6.24 3.62 -29.22
N SER A 219 5.26 2.78 -29.58
CA SER A 219 5.18 2.20 -30.91
C SER A 219 4.99 3.32 -31.94
N LEU A 220 5.94 3.39 -32.88
CA LEU A 220 5.92 4.35 -33.97
C LEU A 220 6.22 3.61 -35.26
N TYR A 221 5.35 3.79 -36.25
CA TYR A 221 5.55 3.35 -37.63
C TYR A 221 4.83 4.33 -38.55
N ALA A 222 5.46 5.47 -38.81
CA ALA A 222 4.83 6.55 -39.58
C ALA A 222 5.86 7.36 -40.38
N ASN A 223 5.40 7.87 -41.53
CA ASN A 223 6.15 8.82 -42.35
C ASN A 223 5.95 10.23 -41.80
N ILE A 224 6.93 10.72 -41.04
CA ILE A 224 6.86 11.97 -40.31
C ILE A 224 7.95 12.92 -40.82
N ASP A 225 7.61 14.21 -40.90
CA ASP A 225 8.56 15.27 -41.18
C ASP A 225 9.43 15.48 -39.94
N CYS A 226 10.70 15.11 -40.03
CA CYS A 226 11.64 15.21 -38.93
C CYS A 226 12.99 15.78 -39.41
N ASN A 227 13.65 16.52 -38.52
CA ASN A 227 15.03 16.96 -38.75
C ASN A 227 16.02 15.87 -38.27
N ALA A 228 17.30 16.06 -38.56
CA ALA A 228 18.36 15.11 -38.21
C ALA A 228 18.42 14.83 -36.69
N LEU A 229 18.20 15.87 -35.87
CA LEU A 229 18.23 15.76 -34.40
C LEU A 229 17.08 14.90 -33.87
N ALA A 230 15.85 15.12 -34.33
CA ALA A 230 14.69 14.34 -33.92
C ALA A 230 14.80 12.88 -34.33
N ALA A 231 15.28 12.61 -35.54
CA ALA A 231 15.55 11.27 -36.01
C ALA A 231 16.58 10.54 -35.11
N ALA A 232 17.68 11.21 -34.76
CA ALA A 232 18.69 10.66 -33.86
C ALA A 232 18.15 10.39 -32.43
N VAL A 233 17.27 11.26 -31.92
CA VAL A 233 16.63 11.10 -30.60
C VAL A 233 15.66 9.91 -30.59
N VAL A 234 14.75 9.81 -31.58
CA VAL A 234 13.79 8.69 -31.69
C VAL A 234 14.52 7.35 -31.82
N SER A 235 15.63 7.33 -32.55
CA SER A 235 16.49 6.15 -32.69
C SER A 235 17.48 5.94 -31.53
N ARG A 236 17.46 6.81 -30.51
CA ARG A 236 18.30 6.76 -29.30
C ARG A 236 19.81 6.73 -29.58
N GLN A 237 20.25 7.44 -30.62
CA GLN A 237 21.64 7.45 -31.07
C GLN A 237 22.47 8.53 -30.35
N THR A 238 22.92 8.24 -29.13
CA THR A 238 23.64 9.19 -28.25
C THR A 238 24.84 9.86 -28.91
N SER A 239 25.66 9.10 -29.65
CA SER A 239 26.86 9.63 -30.32
C SER A 239 26.52 10.59 -31.45
N VAL A 240 25.46 10.31 -32.22
CA VAL A 240 24.99 11.20 -33.29
C VAL A 240 24.41 12.48 -32.70
N VAL A 241 23.57 12.39 -31.65
CA VAL A 241 23.04 13.58 -30.97
C VAL A 241 24.19 14.47 -30.47
N ARG A 242 25.27 13.87 -29.95
CA ARG A 242 26.44 14.64 -29.47
C ARG A 242 27.10 15.43 -30.59
N LEU A 243 27.33 14.76 -31.72
CA LEU A 243 27.91 15.39 -32.90
C LEU A 243 27.02 16.51 -33.45
N LEU A 244 25.71 16.28 -33.51
CA LEU A 244 24.73 17.26 -33.98
C LEU A 244 24.68 18.51 -33.09
N LEU A 245 24.73 18.36 -31.77
CA LEU A 245 24.78 19.49 -30.84
C LEU A 245 26.10 20.26 -30.92
N GLN A 246 27.23 19.55 -31.08
CA GLN A 246 28.55 20.18 -31.31
C GLN A 246 28.59 20.98 -32.61
N ALA A 247 27.84 20.56 -33.63
CA ALA A 247 27.68 21.27 -34.89
C ALA A 247 26.78 22.52 -34.80
N GLY A 248 26.21 22.84 -33.63
CA GLY A 248 25.42 24.06 -33.40
C GLY A 248 24.01 24.02 -34.00
N ILE A 249 23.42 22.82 -34.12
CA ILE A 249 22.06 22.64 -34.64
C ILE A 249 21.02 23.27 -33.70
N LYS A 250 19.96 23.82 -34.28
CA LYS A 250 18.86 24.45 -33.55
C LYS A 250 18.08 23.43 -32.72
N VAL A 251 17.98 23.68 -31.42
CA VAL A 251 17.27 22.84 -30.44
C VAL A 251 15.85 23.32 -30.13
N ASP A 252 15.48 24.51 -30.62
CA ASP A 252 14.18 25.16 -30.41
C ASP A 252 13.10 24.70 -31.42
N LEU A 253 13.49 23.92 -32.43
CA LEU A 253 12.57 23.35 -33.42
C LEU A 253 11.55 22.43 -32.76
N LYS A 254 10.27 22.70 -33.04
CA LYS A 254 9.16 21.87 -32.59
C LYS A 254 8.96 20.67 -33.51
N VAL A 255 8.68 19.52 -32.92
CA VAL A 255 8.44 18.25 -33.62
C VAL A 255 7.04 17.72 -33.35
N ARG A 256 6.41 17.17 -34.39
CA ARG A 256 5.09 16.51 -34.33
C ARG A 256 5.26 15.01 -34.22
N LEU A 257 5.78 14.56 -33.09
CA LEU A 257 6.01 13.14 -32.79
C LEU A 257 5.18 12.65 -31.61
N GLY A 258 4.54 13.56 -30.87
CA GLY A 258 3.89 13.24 -29.62
C GLY A 258 2.75 12.25 -29.75
N ALA A 259 2.58 11.45 -28.69
CA ALA A 259 1.40 10.62 -28.51
C ALA A 259 0.34 11.23 -27.58
N TRP A 260 0.54 12.45 -27.08
CA TRP A 260 -0.29 13.07 -26.04
C TRP A 260 -0.94 14.37 -26.51
N SER A 261 -2.25 14.47 -26.32
CA SER A 261 -3.04 15.69 -26.49
C SER A 261 -3.46 16.22 -25.12
N TRP A 262 -3.41 17.54 -24.97
CA TRP A 262 -3.63 18.21 -23.70
C TRP A 262 -4.84 19.13 -23.79
N ASP A 263 -5.80 18.95 -22.89
CA ASP A 263 -6.85 19.95 -22.73
C ASP A 263 -6.47 20.93 -21.62
N ILE A 264 -6.37 22.22 -21.96
CA ILE A 264 -5.93 23.26 -21.01
C ILE A 264 -7.04 23.66 -20.04
N ASP A 265 -8.31 23.42 -20.42
CA ASP A 265 -9.47 23.85 -19.66
C ASP A 265 -9.79 22.87 -18.52
N THR A 266 -9.92 21.59 -18.87
CA THR A 266 -10.16 20.52 -17.90
C THR A 266 -8.87 20.03 -17.23
N GLY A 267 -7.72 20.22 -17.88
CA GLY A 267 -6.48 19.58 -17.49
C GLY A 267 -6.42 18.09 -17.83
N GLU A 268 -7.33 17.57 -18.65
CA GLU A 268 -7.32 16.18 -19.09
C GLU A 268 -6.17 15.86 -20.05
N GLU A 269 -5.74 14.60 -20.02
CA GLU A 269 -4.53 14.11 -20.65
C GLU A 269 -4.89 12.87 -21.46
N ILE A 270 -4.88 13.00 -22.79
CA ILE A 270 -5.39 11.96 -23.68
C ILE A 270 -4.25 11.44 -24.54
N ARG A 271 -4.03 10.13 -24.52
CA ARG A 271 -3.10 9.47 -25.45
C ARG A 271 -3.78 9.31 -26.80
N VAL A 272 -3.38 10.11 -27.79
CA VAL A 272 -3.93 10.13 -29.15
C VAL A 272 -3.17 9.24 -30.14
N GLY A 273 -1.99 8.74 -29.76
CA GLY A 273 -1.12 7.93 -30.62
C GLY A 273 -0.02 8.77 -31.28
N ALA A 274 1.13 8.14 -31.54
CA ALA A 274 2.35 8.84 -31.94
C ALA A 274 2.19 9.58 -33.28
N GLY A 275 2.58 10.86 -33.29
CA GLY A 275 2.51 11.73 -34.48
C GLY A 275 1.16 12.42 -34.70
N LEU A 276 0.16 12.16 -33.86
CA LEU A 276 -1.16 12.81 -33.92
C LEU A 276 -1.30 13.99 -32.94
N ALA A 277 -0.33 14.14 -32.03
CA ALA A 277 -0.30 15.23 -31.08
C ALA A 277 0.21 16.55 -31.66
N GLU A 278 0.09 17.58 -30.84
CA GLU A 278 0.61 18.91 -31.07
C GLU A 278 2.14 18.92 -31.09
N ALA A 279 2.71 19.95 -31.74
CA ALA A 279 4.16 20.05 -31.86
C ALA A 279 4.80 20.49 -30.53
N TYR A 280 5.77 19.72 -30.03
CA TYR A 280 6.50 20.00 -28.79
C TYR A 280 8.01 20.17 -29.03
N SER A 281 8.74 20.62 -28.00
CA SER A 281 10.21 20.75 -28.07
C SER A 281 10.91 19.39 -28.11
N ILE A 282 12.12 19.34 -28.66
CA ILE A 282 12.95 18.14 -28.72
C ILE A 282 13.21 17.48 -27.35
N THR A 283 13.19 18.25 -26.25
CA THR A 283 13.31 17.69 -24.89
C THR A 283 12.13 16.81 -24.51
N TRP A 284 10.92 17.14 -24.96
CA TRP A 284 9.73 16.31 -24.78
C TRP A 284 9.85 15.02 -25.58
N CYS A 285 10.38 15.12 -26.82
CA CYS A 285 10.71 13.95 -27.63
C CYS A 285 11.70 13.01 -26.91
N ALA A 286 12.74 13.58 -26.28
CA ALA A 286 13.74 12.80 -25.56
C ALA A 286 13.22 12.14 -24.28
N VAL A 287 12.13 12.65 -23.68
CA VAL A 287 11.44 12.00 -22.55
C VAL A 287 10.53 10.88 -23.04
N GLU A 288 9.81 11.09 -24.15
CA GLU A 288 8.93 10.09 -24.74
C GLU A 288 9.72 8.90 -25.34
N TYR A 289 10.80 9.19 -26.06
CA TYR A 289 11.75 8.22 -26.63
C TYR A 289 13.02 8.14 -25.77
N PHE A 290 12.83 7.93 -24.47
CA PHE A 290 13.94 7.92 -23.52
C PHE A 290 14.99 6.86 -23.87
N GLU A 291 16.25 7.27 -23.75
CA GLU A 291 17.42 6.41 -23.86
C GLU A 291 17.86 6.02 -22.44
N ALA A 292 18.11 4.73 -22.21
CA ALA A 292 18.22 4.12 -20.89
C ALA A 292 19.23 4.82 -19.96
N SER A 293 20.36 5.32 -20.48
CA SER A 293 21.33 6.03 -19.66
C SER A 293 20.87 7.46 -19.32
N GLY A 294 19.95 8.04 -20.08
CA GLY A 294 19.52 9.43 -19.99
C GLY A 294 20.54 10.42 -20.57
N ALA A 295 21.52 9.96 -21.33
CA ALA A 295 22.60 10.81 -21.85
C ALA A 295 22.08 11.86 -22.83
N ILE A 296 21.16 11.45 -23.72
CA ILE A 296 20.51 12.35 -24.69
C ILE A 296 19.79 13.48 -23.96
N LEU A 297 18.97 13.14 -22.96
CA LEU A 297 18.20 14.12 -22.20
C LEU A 297 19.12 15.09 -21.43
N ARG A 298 20.15 14.58 -20.74
CA ARG A 298 21.15 15.43 -20.06
C ARG A 298 21.85 16.39 -21.00
N MET A 299 22.18 15.96 -22.21
CA MET A 299 22.83 16.82 -23.20
C MET A 299 21.91 17.95 -23.68
N LEU A 300 20.64 17.65 -23.92
CA LEU A 300 19.66 18.68 -24.31
C LEU A 300 19.39 19.68 -23.19
N LEU A 301 19.32 19.21 -21.94
CA LEU A 301 19.08 20.06 -20.76
C LEU A 301 20.24 21.00 -20.39
N ARG A 302 21.43 20.82 -20.99
CA ARG A 302 22.51 21.83 -20.91
C ARG A 302 22.20 23.09 -21.70
N HIS A 303 21.32 23.00 -22.70
CA HIS A 303 20.95 24.10 -23.59
C HIS A 303 19.52 24.60 -23.33
N LEU A 304 18.65 23.77 -22.75
CA LEU A 304 17.23 24.06 -22.55
C LEU A 304 16.84 23.86 -21.08
N SER A 305 15.99 24.75 -20.56
CA SER A 305 15.49 24.63 -19.19
C SER A 305 14.44 23.51 -19.07
N PRO A 306 14.53 22.61 -18.06
CA PRO A 306 13.54 21.57 -17.81
C PRO A 306 12.17 22.14 -17.38
N ASN A 307 12.15 23.38 -16.89
CA ASN A 307 10.96 24.07 -16.37
C ASN A 307 10.22 24.88 -17.43
N THR A 308 10.61 24.74 -18.70
CA THR A 308 9.91 25.36 -19.83
C THR A 308 8.50 24.79 -19.94
N LEU A 309 7.50 25.67 -19.95
CA LEU A 309 6.10 25.26 -19.97
C LEU A 309 5.63 24.87 -21.37
N HIS A 310 4.87 23.79 -21.45
CA HIS A 310 4.09 23.38 -22.60
C HIS A 310 2.66 23.12 -22.13
N TYR A 311 1.71 23.94 -22.58
CA TYR A 311 0.30 23.88 -22.15
C TYR A 311 0.13 23.78 -20.62
N GLY A 312 0.85 24.63 -19.88
CA GLY A 312 0.77 24.70 -18.42
C GLY A 312 1.52 23.60 -17.66
N ARG A 313 2.23 22.70 -18.36
CA ARG A 313 3.00 21.59 -17.76
C ARG A 313 4.49 21.77 -17.96
N THR A 314 5.26 21.28 -17.00
CA THR A 314 6.72 21.13 -17.10
C THR A 314 7.08 19.75 -17.62
N LEU A 315 8.36 19.54 -17.96
CA LEU A 315 8.86 18.29 -18.51
C LEU A 315 8.72 17.10 -17.55
N ILE A 316 8.72 17.34 -16.23
CA ILE A 316 8.54 16.28 -15.23
C ILE A 316 7.13 15.68 -15.27
N HIS A 317 6.10 16.49 -15.53
CA HIS A 317 4.73 16.00 -15.69
C HIS A 317 4.63 15.04 -16.87
N HIS A 318 5.31 15.36 -17.97
CA HIS A 318 5.37 14.50 -19.14
C HIS A 318 6.11 13.19 -18.88
N ALA A 319 7.24 13.24 -18.15
CA ALA A 319 7.98 12.04 -17.76
C ALA A 319 7.17 11.10 -16.85
N ILE A 320 6.37 11.67 -15.94
CA ILE A 320 5.43 10.92 -15.10
C ILE A 320 4.38 10.23 -15.98
N LEU A 321 3.82 10.92 -16.97
CA LEU A 321 2.80 10.35 -17.87
C LEU A 321 3.35 9.23 -18.76
N CYS A 322 4.61 9.34 -19.18
CA CYS A 322 5.31 8.26 -19.86
C CYS A 322 5.68 7.08 -18.94
N ASN A 323 5.38 7.16 -17.63
CA ASN A 323 5.73 6.17 -16.62
C ASN A 323 7.23 5.81 -16.63
N ASN A 324 8.08 6.82 -16.74
CA ASN A 324 9.52 6.63 -16.82
C ASN A 324 10.22 7.22 -15.60
N ALA A 325 10.46 6.36 -14.60
CA ALA A 325 11.13 6.74 -13.35
C ALA A 325 12.57 7.24 -13.58
N LEU A 326 13.31 6.62 -14.51
CA LEU A 326 14.68 7.05 -14.84
C LEU A 326 14.69 8.44 -15.49
N ALA A 327 13.73 8.74 -16.36
CA ALA A 327 13.59 10.08 -16.93
C ALA A 327 13.28 11.12 -15.85
N VAL A 328 12.41 10.78 -14.88
CA VAL A 328 12.10 11.65 -13.74
C VAL A 328 13.35 11.90 -12.89
N GLU A 329 14.12 10.86 -12.55
CA GLU A 329 15.38 10.98 -11.81
C GLU A 329 16.40 11.88 -12.53
N VAL A 330 16.56 11.70 -13.86
CA VAL A 330 17.45 12.54 -14.66
C VAL A 330 17.01 14.00 -14.67
N LEU A 331 15.70 14.26 -14.75
CA LEU A 331 15.14 15.61 -14.72
C LEU A 331 15.38 16.29 -13.38
N LEU A 332 15.16 15.58 -12.27
CA LEU A 332 15.38 16.07 -10.92
C LEU A 332 16.86 16.42 -10.69
N ASN A 333 17.76 15.54 -11.14
CA ASN A 333 19.21 15.79 -11.12
C ASN A 333 19.64 17.00 -11.98
N CYS A 334 18.83 17.38 -12.98
CA CYS A 334 19.07 18.56 -13.82
C CYS A 334 18.33 19.83 -13.34
N GLY A 335 17.74 19.82 -12.13
CA GLY A 335 17.06 20.99 -11.55
C GLY A 335 15.63 21.21 -12.03
N ALA A 336 14.92 20.15 -12.44
CA ALA A 336 13.48 20.23 -12.66
C ALA A 336 12.74 20.51 -11.35
N ASP A 337 11.77 21.42 -11.40
CA ASP A 337 10.91 21.76 -10.26
C ASP A 337 9.89 20.63 -10.05
N PHE A 338 10.02 19.92 -8.94
CA PHE A 338 9.16 18.81 -8.53
C PHE A 338 7.87 19.25 -7.82
N ASP A 339 7.79 20.52 -7.43
CA ASP A 339 6.63 21.07 -6.73
C ASP A 339 5.76 21.95 -7.64
N PHE A 340 6.20 22.23 -8.87
CA PHE A 340 5.46 23.05 -9.81
C PHE A 340 4.07 22.47 -10.12
N PRO A 341 2.96 23.18 -9.83
CA PRO A 341 1.63 22.69 -10.15
C PRO A 341 1.30 22.85 -11.65
N ILE A 342 0.51 21.93 -12.19
CA ILE A 342 -0.07 22.04 -13.54
C ILE A 342 -0.93 23.31 -13.60
N LYS A 343 -0.65 24.18 -14.56
CA LYS A 343 -1.43 25.41 -14.77
C LYS A 343 -2.56 25.15 -15.75
N THR A 344 -3.79 25.07 -15.23
CA THR A 344 -5.03 25.00 -16.02
C THR A 344 -5.82 26.31 -15.92
N THR A 345 -6.76 26.56 -16.84
CA THR A 345 -7.65 27.73 -16.76
C THR A 345 -8.60 27.64 -15.55
N SER A 346 -8.90 26.43 -15.09
CA SER A 346 -9.72 26.11 -13.91
C SER A 346 -8.99 26.25 -12.56
N ARG A 347 -7.73 26.74 -12.53
CA ARG A 347 -6.90 26.90 -11.31
C ARG A 347 -6.77 25.59 -10.50
N THR A 348 -6.64 24.46 -11.17
CA THR A 348 -6.36 23.19 -10.48
C THR A 348 -4.90 23.15 -10.03
N GLU A 349 -4.65 22.93 -8.74
CA GLU A 349 -3.29 22.78 -8.19
C GLU A 349 -2.88 21.30 -8.14
N LEU A 350 -2.70 20.67 -9.31
CA LEU A 350 -2.21 19.29 -9.38
C LEU A 350 -0.68 19.30 -9.50
N ARG A 351 0.03 18.73 -8.52
CA ARG A 351 1.49 18.66 -8.46
C ARG A 351 1.99 17.32 -8.99
N PRO A 352 3.28 17.17 -9.32
CA PRO A 352 3.89 15.91 -9.74
C PRO A 352 3.56 14.71 -8.83
N ILE A 353 3.62 14.90 -7.51
CA ILE A 353 3.28 13.85 -6.54
C ILE A 353 1.81 13.41 -6.66
N HIS A 354 0.89 14.37 -6.81
CA HIS A 354 -0.54 14.11 -6.99
C HIS A 354 -0.81 13.37 -8.31
N LEU A 355 -0.10 13.72 -9.38
CA LEU A 355 -0.22 13.07 -10.68
C LEU A 355 0.29 11.62 -10.62
N ALA A 356 1.46 11.39 -10.03
CA ALA A 356 2.01 10.04 -9.85
C ALA A 356 1.07 9.17 -8.99
N ALA A 357 0.52 9.72 -7.91
CA ALA A 357 -0.45 9.06 -7.05
C ALA A 357 -1.77 8.73 -7.77
N LYS A 358 -2.28 9.62 -8.63
CA LYS A 358 -3.49 9.40 -9.44
C LYS A 358 -3.31 8.27 -10.46
N LEU A 359 -2.17 8.28 -11.17
CA LEU A 359 -1.84 7.30 -12.20
C LEU A 359 -1.44 5.93 -11.63
N GLY A 360 -0.94 5.90 -10.39
CA GLY A 360 -0.54 4.66 -9.72
C GLY A 360 0.91 4.25 -9.97
N PHE A 361 1.79 5.20 -10.29
CA PHE A 361 3.18 4.92 -10.63
C PHE A 361 4.09 4.95 -9.40
N ALA A 362 4.10 3.86 -8.63
CA ALA A 362 4.80 3.76 -7.35
C ALA A 362 6.32 4.03 -7.43
N LYS A 363 7.00 3.55 -8.48
CA LYS A 363 8.44 3.81 -8.70
C LYS A 363 8.73 5.30 -8.93
N VAL A 364 7.90 5.95 -9.74
CA VAL A 364 8.00 7.39 -10.01
C VAL A 364 7.74 8.19 -8.75
N LEU A 365 6.72 7.78 -7.98
CA LEU A 365 6.38 8.39 -6.70
C LEU A 365 7.54 8.28 -5.69
N GLN A 366 8.20 7.12 -5.63
CA GLN A 366 9.39 6.92 -4.81
C GLN A 366 10.54 7.85 -5.21
N CYS A 367 10.79 8.05 -6.51
CA CYS A 367 11.82 9.00 -6.99
C CYS A 367 11.53 10.44 -6.55
N LEU A 368 10.25 10.87 -6.60
CA LEU A 368 9.85 12.20 -6.15
C LEU A 368 10.07 12.38 -4.65
N ILE A 369 9.66 11.38 -3.84
CA ILE A 369 9.82 11.39 -2.38
C ILE A 369 11.30 11.47 -1.98
N VAL A 370 12.15 10.64 -2.58
CA VAL A 370 13.60 10.64 -2.31
C VAL A 370 14.25 11.99 -2.64
N SER A 371 13.69 12.71 -3.61
CA SER A 371 14.16 14.04 -4.02
C SER A 371 13.72 15.17 -3.09
N GLY A 372 12.91 14.87 -2.06
CA GLY A 372 12.51 15.82 -1.02
C GLY A 372 11.22 16.58 -1.32
N CYS A 373 10.32 16.06 -2.16
CA CYS A 373 9.02 16.67 -2.38
C CYS A 373 8.17 16.69 -1.09
N ASP A 374 7.31 17.69 -0.94
CA ASP A 374 6.34 17.71 0.16
C ASP A 374 5.27 16.62 -0.04
N ILE A 375 5.44 15.54 0.72
CA ILE A 375 4.57 14.35 0.72
C ILE A 375 3.13 14.71 1.09
N ASN A 376 2.96 15.74 1.93
CA ASN A 376 1.69 16.18 2.47
C ASN A 376 1.15 17.42 1.76
N SER A 377 1.73 17.76 0.60
CA SER A 377 1.22 18.82 -0.26
C SER A 377 -0.25 18.57 -0.62
N ARG A 378 -0.98 19.66 -0.83
CA ARG A 378 -2.44 19.63 -1.00
C ARG A 378 -2.82 20.19 -2.36
N THR A 379 -3.82 19.58 -2.98
CA THR A 379 -4.47 20.11 -4.19
C THR A 379 -5.38 21.29 -3.86
N ALA A 380 -5.96 21.92 -4.89
CA ALA A 380 -6.97 22.98 -4.73
C ALA A 380 -8.21 22.54 -3.91
N PHE A 381 -8.55 21.25 -3.92
CA PHE A 381 -9.64 20.68 -3.11
C PHE A 381 -9.18 20.24 -1.70
N GLY A 382 -7.91 20.43 -1.37
CA GLY A 382 -7.32 19.95 -0.13
C GLY A 382 -6.95 18.47 -0.11
N ASP A 383 -7.13 17.73 -1.22
CA ASP A 383 -6.74 16.33 -1.30
C ASP A 383 -5.21 16.20 -1.24
N SER A 384 -4.70 15.35 -0.35
CA SER A 384 -3.29 14.91 -0.31
C SER A 384 -3.04 13.73 -1.26
N ALA A 385 -1.77 13.38 -1.50
CA ALA A 385 -1.42 12.21 -2.30
C ALA A 385 -2.05 10.90 -1.76
N LEU A 386 -2.14 10.73 -0.42
CA LEU A 386 -2.82 9.58 0.20
C LEU A 386 -4.30 9.52 -0.15
N MET A 387 -5.01 10.65 -0.09
CA MET A 387 -6.44 10.73 -0.43
C MET A 387 -6.67 10.42 -1.91
N ILE A 388 -5.77 10.86 -2.78
CA ILE A 388 -5.80 10.52 -4.21
C ILE A 388 -5.58 9.01 -4.40
N CYS A 389 -4.62 8.40 -3.73
CA CYS A 389 -4.42 6.95 -3.78
C CYS A 389 -5.66 6.19 -3.31
N ALA A 390 -6.32 6.63 -2.24
CA ALA A 390 -7.59 6.05 -1.77
C ALA A 390 -8.70 6.19 -2.82
N ARG A 391 -8.84 7.36 -3.45
CA ARG A 391 -9.86 7.63 -4.46
C ARG A 391 -9.71 6.75 -5.70
N TYR A 392 -8.47 6.54 -6.14
CA TYR A 392 -8.13 5.77 -7.35
C TYR A 392 -7.68 4.34 -7.08
N LYS A 393 -7.78 3.86 -5.84
CA LYS A 393 -7.47 2.49 -5.40
C LYS A 393 -6.03 2.07 -5.73
N ARG A 394 -5.06 2.94 -5.42
CA ARG A 394 -3.64 2.73 -5.74
C ARG A 394 -2.89 2.16 -4.53
N GLU A 395 -2.91 0.85 -4.41
CA GLU A 395 -2.31 0.11 -3.28
C GLU A 395 -0.80 0.36 -3.13
N ASP A 396 -0.02 0.12 -4.19
CA ASP A 396 1.45 0.25 -4.14
C ASP A 396 1.90 1.68 -3.84
N CYS A 397 1.19 2.68 -4.38
CA CYS A 397 1.49 4.09 -4.10
C CYS A 397 1.16 4.45 -2.66
N LEU A 398 0.06 3.91 -2.11
CA LEU A 398 -0.29 4.11 -0.71
C LEU A 398 0.78 3.51 0.21
N LYS A 399 1.26 2.29 -0.09
CA LYS A 399 2.37 1.66 0.64
C LYS A 399 3.63 2.51 0.63
N VAL A 400 4.00 3.05 -0.53
CA VAL A 400 5.17 3.94 -0.69
C VAL A 400 5.00 5.22 0.13
N LEU A 401 3.84 5.88 0.06
CA LEU A 401 3.55 7.10 0.82
C LEU A 401 3.57 6.85 2.33
N ALA A 402 2.88 5.81 2.80
CA ALA A 402 2.81 5.45 4.21
C ALA A 402 4.20 5.10 4.76
N SER A 403 5.00 4.34 4.01
CA SER A 403 6.39 4.00 4.37
C SER A 403 7.31 5.22 4.43
N ALA A 404 7.00 6.27 3.65
CA ALA A 404 7.72 7.53 3.62
C ALA A 404 7.27 8.53 4.71
N GLY A 405 6.28 8.19 5.53
CA GLY A 405 5.77 9.05 6.60
C GLY A 405 4.70 10.05 6.15
N ALA A 406 3.93 9.73 5.11
CA ALA A 406 2.74 10.50 4.76
C ALA A 406 1.73 10.53 5.91
N ASP A 407 1.09 11.68 6.11
CA ASP A 407 0.19 11.93 7.25
C ASP A 407 -1.26 11.49 6.94
N PHE A 408 -1.73 10.48 7.67
CA PHE A 408 -3.09 9.94 7.56
C PHE A 408 -4.15 10.77 8.28
N GLY A 409 -3.75 11.68 9.19
CA GLY A 409 -4.62 12.56 9.95
C GLY A 409 -5.14 13.76 9.15
N LEU A 410 -4.63 13.98 7.94
CA LEU A 410 -5.08 15.05 7.07
C LEU A 410 -6.51 14.81 6.57
N VAL A 411 -7.28 15.90 6.44
CA VAL A 411 -8.61 15.92 5.81
C VAL A 411 -8.65 16.95 4.69
N ASN A 412 -9.44 16.71 3.63
CA ASN A 412 -9.61 17.66 2.53
C ASN A 412 -10.59 18.80 2.88
N SER A 413 -10.91 19.69 1.92
CA SER A 413 -11.85 20.81 2.14
C SER A 413 -13.29 20.37 2.46
N ALA A 414 -13.63 19.11 2.20
CA ALA A 414 -14.90 18.48 2.57
C ALA A 414 -14.81 17.69 3.89
N ALA A 415 -13.74 17.88 4.67
CA ALA A 415 -13.44 17.15 5.91
C ALA A 415 -13.32 15.62 5.73
N GLN A 416 -12.93 15.15 4.54
CA GLN A 416 -12.76 13.72 4.25
C GLN A 416 -11.30 13.31 4.41
N SER A 417 -11.06 12.24 5.17
CA SER A 417 -9.74 11.59 5.30
C SER A 417 -9.52 10.53 4.21
N ALA A 418 -8.28 10.02 4.11
CA ALA A 418 -7.96 8.94 3.18
C ALA A 418 -8.76 7.65 3.48
N SER A 419 -8.94 7.30 4.76
CA SER A 419 -9.73 6.15 5.19
C SER A 419 -11.22 6.32 4.85
N TYR A 420 -11.78 7.51 5.06
CA TYR A 420 -13.16 7.81 4.69
C TYR A 420 -13.40 7.72 3.18
N ILE A 421 -12.47 8.24 2.36
CA ILE A 421 -12.52 8.14 0.90
C ILE A 421 -12.43 6.67 0.43
N ALA A 422 -11.59 5.86 1.07
CA ALA A 422 -11.52 4.42 0.78
C ALA A 422 -12.88 3.73 1.07
N GLY A 423 -13.57 4.15 2.14
CA GLY A 423 -14.94 3.75 2.45
C GLY A 423 -15.93 4.11 1.32
N LEU A 424 -15.97 5.39 0.93
CA LEU A 424 -16.85 5.87 -0.15
C LEU A 424 -16.64 5.16 -1.49
N THR A 425 -15.40 4.81 -1.80
CA THR A 425 -15.04 4.14 -3.07
C THR A 425 -15.15 2.60 -3.01
N ARG A 426 -15.64 2.05 -1.88
CA ARG A 426 -15.73 0.60 -1.61
C ARG A 426 -14.37 -0.10 -1.76
N TRP A 427 -13.31 0.53 -1.27
CA TRP A 427 -11.93 0.02 -1.27
C TRP A 427 -11.37 -0.14 0.16
N THR A 428 -12.24 -0.41 1.13
CA THR A 428 -11.84 -0.60 2.54
C THR A 428 -10.83 -1.73 2.70
N HIS A 429 -11.09 -2.91 2.11
CA HIS A 429 -10.20 -4.06 2.27
C HIS A 429 -8.79 -3.83 1.71
N GLY A 430 -8.67 -3.27 0.50
CA GLY A 430 -7.36 -3.00 -0.09
C GLY A 430 -6.60 -1.87 0.62
N PHE A 431 -7.31 -0.86 1.13
CA PHE A 431 -6.73 0.16 1.99
C PHE A 431 -6.24 -0.44 3.32
N HIS A 432 -7.04 -1.30 3.95
CA HIS A 432 -6.68 -2.00 5.19
C HIS A 432 -5.42 -2.85 4.99
N GLN A 433 -5.40 -3.71 3.97
CA GLN A 433 -4.24 -4.55 3.69
C GLN A 433 -2.98 -3.72 3.44
N ALA A 434 -3.09 -2.62 2.68
CA ALA A 434 -1.95 -1.77 2.40
C ALA A 434 -1.35 -1.12 3.64
N VAL A 435 -2.18 -0.66 4.58
CA VAL A 435 -1.72 -0.09 5.85
C VAL A 435 -1.11 -1.16 6.75
N VAL A 436 -1.74 -2.35 6.82
CA VAL A 436 -1.24 -3.49 7.60
C VAL A 436 0.12 -3.96 7.09
N ASP A 437 0.29 -4.07 5.77
CA ASP A 437 1.56 -4.46 5.14
C ASP A 437 2.71 -3.49 5.51
N VAL A 438 2.41 -2.19 5.60
CA VAL A 438 3.38 -1.15 6.01
C VAL A 438 3.78 -1.33 7.48
N ILE A 439 2.81 -1.66 8.35
CA ILE A 439 3.06 -1.96 9.76
C ILE A 439 3.88 -3.24 9.92
N HIS A 440 3.57 -4.29 9.16
CA HIS A 440 4.35 -5.53 9.14
C HIS A 440 5.79 -5.30 8.68
N ALA A 441 6.01 -4.34 7.76
CA ALA A 441 7.35 -3.91 7.35
C ALA A 441 8.10 -3.09 8.41
N GLY A 442 7.51 -2.87 9.59
CA GLY A 442 8.11 -2.15 10.72
C GLY A 442 8.06 -0.63 10.58
N LYS A 443 7.13 -0.10 9.76
CA LYS A 443 6.88 1.33 9.61
C LYS A 443 5.56 1.70 10.25
N THR A 444 5.56 2.69 11.13
CA THR A 444 4.34 3.21 11.76
C THR A 444 3.72 4.31 10.89
N PRO A 445 2.47 4.16 10.42
CA PRO A 445 1.77 5.24 9.73
C PRO A 445 1.72 6.48 10.63
N GLN A 446 2.04 7.65 10.08
CA GLN A 446 2.04 8.90 10.84
C GLN A 446 0.65 9.54 10.78
N SER A 447 0.29 10.23 11.87
CA SER A 447 -0.96 10.98 11.95
C SER A 447 -0.79 12.23 12.79
N SER A 448 -1.08 13.41 12.22
CA SER A 448 -1.14 14.68 12.97
C SER A 448 -2.42 14.84 13.78
N ASN A 449 -3.46 14.06 13.45
CA ASN A 449 -4.75 14.10 14.12
C ASN A 449 -5.22 12.66 14.43
N PRO A 450 -4.96 12.16 15.65
CA PRO A 450 -5.30 10.79 16.02
C PRO A 450 -6.81 10.50 15.97
N SER A 451 -7.66 11.50 16.18
CA SER A 451 -9.11 11.39 16.00
C SER A 451 -9.52 11.02 14.58
N VAL A 452 -8.79 11.53 13.57
CA VAL A 452 -9.05 11.23 12.16
C VAL A 452 -8.49 9.86 11.78
N PHE A 453 -7.29 9.57 12.25
CA PHE A 453 -6.63 8.30 12.01
C PHE A 453 -5.66 7.99 13.14
N SER A 454 -5.94 6.89 13.85
CA SER A 454 -5.04 6.32 14.83
C SER A 454 -4.55 4.97 14.32
N PRO A 455 -3.23 4.78 14.08
CA PRO A 455 -2.69 3.48 13.68
C PRO A 455 -3.04 2.38 14.68
N LEU A 456 -3.03 2.71 15.98
CA LEU A 456 -3.38 1.78 17.06
C LEU A 456 -4.85 1.36 16.94
N MET A 457 -5.79 2.30 16.98
CA MET A 457 -7.22 1.99 16.88
C MET A 457 -7.56 1.26 15.57
N PHE A 458 -6.91 1.64 14.48
CA PHE A 458 -7.12 1.04 13.16
C PHE A 458 -6.77 -0.45 13.14
N THR A 459 -5.60 -0.85 13.69
CA THR A 459 -5.23 -2.28 13.78
C THR A 459 -6.18 -3.09 14.66
N ILE A 460 -6.71 -2.46 15.71
CA ILE A 460 -7.65 -3.09 16.65
C ILE A 460 -9.00 -3.32 15.97
N GLN A 461 -9.55 -2.31 15.29
CA GLN A 461 -10.80 -2.42 14.53
C GLN A 461 -10.71 -3.44 13.39
N ALA A 462 -9.53 -3.60 12.80
CA ALA A 462 -9.26 -4.62 11.77
C ALA A 462 -9.01 -6.02 12.36
N ASN A 463 -8.89 -6.16 13.69
CA ASN A 463 -8.52 -7.39 14.39
C ASN A 463 -7.17 -7.99 13.94
N GLU A 464 -6.18 -7.14 13.66
CA GLU A 464 -4.87 -7.54 13.12
C GLU A 464 -3.82 -7.72 14.23
N ILE A 465 -3.80 -8.91 14.82
CA ILE A 465 -2.98 -9.24 16.01
C ILE A 465 -1.48 -9.04 15.77
N GLU A 466 -0.95 -9.51 14.64
CA GLU A 466 0.49 -9.42 14.35
C GLU A 466 0.92 -7.98 14.04
N ALA A 467 0.04 -7.19 13.40
CA ALA A 467 0.30 -5.76 13.21
C ALA A 467 0.31 -5.01 14.54
N LEU A 468 -0.62 -5.34 15.44
CA LEU A 468 -0.66 -4.77 16.79
C LEU A 468 0.61 -5.09 17.58
N LYS A 469 1.09 -6.36 17.57
CA LYS A 469 2.35 -6.72 18.25
C LYS A 469 3.53 -5.87 17.75
N LYS A 470 3.62 -5.67 16.43
CA LYS A 470 4.65 -4.80 15.82
C LYS A 470 4.52 -3.34 16.24
N LEU A 471 3.30 -2.83 16.35
CA LEU A 471 3.07 -1.49 16.89
C LEU A 471 3.52 -1.42 18.36
N LEU A 472 3.14 -2.38 19.21
CA LEU A 472 3.51 -2.38 20.63
C LEU A 472 5.04 -2.50 20.89
N GLU A 473 5.82 -3.02 19.93
CA GLU A 473 7.28 -2.98 19.98
C GLU A 473 7.85 -1.55 19.82
N CYS A 474 7.08 -0.61 19.29
CA CYS A 474 7.50 0.78 19.07
C CYS A 474 7.38 1.61 20.36
N THR A 475 8.40 2.41 20.70
CA THR A 475 8.46 3.13 21.99
C THR A 475 7.57 4.37 22.10
N ASP A 476 7.00 4.85 20.99
CA ASP A 476 6.29 6.15 20.94
C ASP A 476 4.75 6.03 20.90
N ILE A 477 4.18 4.84 21.14
CA ILE A 477 2.72 4.65 21.05
C ILE A 477 2.03 4.95 22.38
N ASP A 478 1.08 5.89 22.37
CA ASP A 478 0.18 6.13 23.50
C ASP A 478 -0.98 5.13 23.49
N LEU A 479 -0.93 4.15 24.39
CA LEU A 479 -1.98 3.13 24.56
C LEU A 479 -3.30 3.70 25.11
N ASN A 480 -3.26 4.91 25.68
CA ASN A 480 -4.37 5.56 26.34
C ASN A 480 -4.99 6.68 25.50
N GLU A 481 -4.58 6.80 24.24
CA GLU A 481 -5.22 7.66 23.26
C GLU A 481 -6.73 7.35 23.21
N GLN A 482 -7.56 8.39 23.05
CA GLN A 482 -9.00 8.26 22.91
C GLN A 482 -9.45 8.92 21.59
N ASP A 483 -10.36 8.27 20.88
CA ASP A 483 -10.98 8.83 19.68
C ASP A 483 -11.96 9.98 20.02
N ASP A 484 -12.63 10.52 18.99
CA ASP A 484 -13.58 11.63 19.15
C ASP A 484 -14.77 11.30 20.05
N ASP A 485 -15.14 10.04 20.25
CA ASP A 485 -16.22 9.62 21.16
C ASP A 485 -15.68 9.25 22.55
N GLY A 486 -14.36 9.29 22.73
CA GLY A 486 -13.67 8.95 23.97
C GLY A 486 -13.34 7.46 24.09
N TYR A 487 -13.42 6.67 23.02
CA TYR A 487 -13.04 5.26 23.06
C TYR A 487 -11.51 5.12 23.03
N SER A 488 -10.96 4.42 24.02
CA SER A 488 -9.57 3.99 24.03
C SER A 488 -9.37 2.65 23.31
N ALA A 489 -8.12 2.30 23.02
CA ALA A 489 -7.75 1.05 22.36
C ALA A 489 -8.36 -0.19 23.03
N VAL A 490 -8.32 -0.21 24.36
CA VAL A 490 -8.87 -1.29 25.18
C VAL A 490 -10.40 -1.33 25.11
N MET A 491 -11.06 -0.16 25.05
CA MET A 491 -12.52 -0.10 24.88
C MET A 491 -12.97 -0.59 23.51
N ILE A 492 -12.24 -0.25 22.45
CA ILE A 492 -12.54 -0.74 21.09
C ILE A 492 -12.38 -2.26 21.05
N ALA A 493 -11.31 -2.79 21.63
CA ALA A 493 -11.09 -4.24 21.74
C ALA A 493 -12.21 -4.94 22.54
N ALA A 494 -12.66 -4.33 23.64
CA ALA A 494 -13.78 -4.82 24.45
C ALA A 494 -15.12 -4.80 23.69
N SER A 495 -15.44 -3.69 23.02
CA SER A 495 -16.66 -3.54 22.23
C SER A 495 -16.70 -4.48 21.02
N GLY A 496 -15.57 -4.65 20.32
CA GLY A 496 -15.44 -5.56 19.17
C GLY A 496 -15.33 -7.04 19.54
N GLY A 497 -15.14 -7.36 20.82
CA GLY A 497 -15.00 -8.74 21.29
C GLY A 497 -13.65 -9.39 20.94
N HIS A 498 -12.61 -8.58 20.71
CA HIS A 498 -11.28 -9.01 20.32
C HIS A 498 -10.42 -9.43 21.52
N VAL A 499 -10.66 -10.65 22.03
CA VAL A 499 -10.04 -11.18 23.28
C VAL A 499 -8.50 -11.15 23.25
N GLU A 500 -7.87 -11.60 22.16
CA GLU A 500 -6.41 -11.66 22.06
C GLU A 500 -5.78 -10.25 22.07
N ILE A 501 -6.37 -9.34 21.32
CA ILE A 501 -5.94 -7.94 21.25
C ILE A 501 -6.09 -7.27 22.62
N PHE A 502 -7.20 -7.52 23.31
CA PHE A 502 -7.41 -7.02 24.65
C PHE A 502 -6.36 -7.56 25.63
N ARG A 503 -6.01 -8.85 25.57
CA ARG A 503 -4.91 -9.43 26.37
C ARG A 503 -3.59 -8.72 26.10
N LEU A 504 -3.24 -8.51 24.82
CA LEU A 504 -2.01 -7.83 24.44
C LEU A 504 -1.96 -6.39 24.99
N LEU A 505 -3.04 -5.63 24.85
CA LEU A 505 -3.12 -4.25 25.36
C LEU A 505 -3.01 -4.19 26.89
N LEU A 506 -3.64 -5.13 27.62
CA LEU A 506 -3.47 -5.22 29.07
C LEU A 506 -2.02 -5.51 29.45
N SER A 507 -1.39 -6.49 28.80
CA SER A 507 0.01 -6.84 29.06
C SER A 507 0.98 -5.69 28.75
N ALA A 508 0.57 -4.77 27.87
CA ALA A 508 1.32 -3.55 27.54
C ALA A 508 1.03 -2.38 28.50
N GLY A 509 0.12 -2.54 29.47
CA GLY A 509 -0.17 -1.54 30.51
C GLY A 509 -1.27 -0.53 30.14
N ALA A 510 -2.16 -0.85 29.20
CA ALA A 510 -3.24 0.05 28.80
C ALA A 510 -4.28 0.26 29.93
N ASN A 511 -4.78 1.49 30.08
CA ASN A 511 -5.61 1.87 31.21
C ASN A 511 -7.10 1.52 31.01
N VAL A 512 -7.55 0.47 31.69
CA VAL A 512 -8.96 0.02 31.68
C VAL A 512 -9.94 0.98 32.38
N LYS A 513 -9.45 1.93 33.18
CA LYS A 513 -10.27 2.84 33.99
C LYS A 513 -10.71 4.10 33.24
N LEU A 514 -10.21 4.32 32.03
CA LEU A 514 -10.69 5.41 31.20
C LEU A 514 -12.19 5.27 30.98
N SER A 515 -12.88 6.39 30.82
CA SER A 515 -14.28 6.45 30.45
C SER A 515 -14.46 7.21 29.15
N ASN A 516 -15.33 6.73 28.27
CA ASN A 516 -15.72 7.47 27.07
C ASN A 516 -16.73 8.59 27.42
N LYS A 517 -17.18 9.35 26.42
CA LYS A 517 -18.14 10.46 26.62
C LYS A 517 -19.51 10.01 27.13
N TYR A 518 -19.81 8.71 27.02
CA TYR A 518 -21.05 8.09 27.53
C TYR A 518 -20.90 7.57 28.96
N GLY A 519 -19.71 7.70 29.57
CA GLY A 519 -19.41 7.18 30.91
C GLY A 519 -19.10 5.67 30.92
N GLU A 520 -18.97 5.05 29.76
CA GLU A 520 -18.64 3.63 29.65
C GLU A 520 -17.14 3.43 29.80
N THR A 521 -16.76 2.40 30.55
CA THR A 521 -15.38 1.94 30.70
C THR A 521 -15.14 0.71 29.82
N ALA A 522 -13.88 0.30 29.64
CA ALA A 522 -13.59 -0.97 28.97
C ALA A 522 -14.34 -2.13 29.64
N ILE A 523 -14.40 -2.11 30.98
CA ILE A 523 -15.10 -3.12 31.78
C ILE A 523 -16.60 -3.15 31.45
N SER A 524 -17.30 -2.02 31.47
CA SER A 524 -18.74 -2.01 31.19
C SER A 524 -19.07 -2.49 29.77
N LEU A 525 -18.19 -2.20 28.81
CA LEU A 525 -18.35 -2.69 27.43
C LEU A 525 -18.19 -4.21 27.30
N LEU A 526 -17.38 -4.83 28.15
CA LEU A 526 -17.23 -6.30 28.21
C LEU A 526 -18.51 -6.98 28.69
N GLU A 527 -19.18 -6.39 29.68
CA GLU A 527 -20.41 -6.95 30.26
C GLU A 527 -21.57 -6.98 29.26
N LEU A 528 -21.57 -6.03 28.32
CA LEU A 528 -22.55 -5.94 27.24
C LEU A 528 -22.19 -6.83 26.04
N ASN A 529 -20.96 -7.37 25.98
CA ASN A 529 -20.49 -8.19 24.89
C ASN A 529 -20.94 -9.66 25.04
N GLN A 530 -21.23 -10.34 23.93
CA GLN A 530 -21.56 -11.76 23.91
C GLN A 530 -20.40 -12.65 24.41
N ASN A 531 -19.16 -12.17 24.26
CA ASN A 531 -17.95 -12.87 24.71
C ASN A 531 -17.58 -12.57 26.18
N GLY A 532 -18.45 -11.92 26.95
CA GLY A 532 -18.18 -11.45 28.31
C GLY A 532 -17.59 -12.52 29.24
N ASP A 533 -17.99 -13.79 29.11
CA ASP A 533 -17.45 -14.90 29.92
C ASP A 533 -15.97 -15.18 29.66
N VAL A 534 -15.52 -15.08 28.41
CA VAL A 534 -14.11 -15.30 28.04
C VAL A 534 -13.25 -14.15 28.55
N PHE A 535 -13.78 -12.92 28.46
CA PHE A 535 -13.11 -11.75 29.02
C PHE A 535 -13.08 -11.77 30.54
N ASP A 536 -14.14 -12.24 31.20
CA ASP A 536 -14.16 -12.43 32.64
C ASP A 536 -13.06 -13.40 33.08
N GLN A 537 -12.91 -14.54 32.38
CA GLN A 537 -11.82 -15.48 32.66
C GLN A 537 -10.45 -14.84 32.43
N LEU A 538 -10.26 -14.13 31.31
CA LEU A 538 -9.02 -13.42 31.01
C LEU A 538 -8.66 -12.39 32.08
N MET A 539 -9.64 -11.61 32.55
CA MET A 539 -9.43 -10.60 33.58
C MET A 539 -9.10 -11.21 34.94
N LEU A 540 -9.68 -12.38 35.26
CA LEU A 540 -9.34 -13.16 36.45
C LEU A 540 -7.90 -13.70 36.37
N GLU A 541 -7.50 -14.26 35.23
CA GLU A 541 -6.13 -14.73 34.99
C GLU A 541 -5.12 -13.58 35.10
N TYR A 542 -5.41 -12.45 34.46
CA TYR A 542 -4.56 -11.25 34.53
C TYR A 542 -4.43 -10.70 35.96
N ALA A 543 -5.53 -10.65 36.73
CA ALA A 543 -5.50 -10.26 38.14
C ALA A 543 -4.71 -11.26 39.02
N LEU A 544 -4.61 -12.53 38.61
CA LEU A 544 -3.75 -13.52 39.27
C LEU A 544 -2.26 -13.32 38.96
N GLU A 545 -1.91 -12.67 37.85
CA GLU A 545 -0.53 -12.37 37.48
C GLU A 545 -0.05 -11.03 38.06
N GLU A 546 -0.90 -9.98 38.04
CA GLU A 546 -0.54 -8.63 38.47
C GLU A 546 -1.12 -8.29 39.86
N ALA A 547 -0.39 -8.68 40.92
CA ALA A 547 -0.88 -8.72 42.30
C ALA A 547 -1.32 -7.38 42.93
N ASN A 548 -1.08 -6.22 42.29
CA ASN A 548 -1.48 -4.89 42.77
C ASN A 548 -2.13 -4.02 41.67
N GLY A 549 -2.62 -4.65 40.60
CA GLY A 549 -3.14 -3.93 39.44
C GLY A 549 -4.50 -3.25 39.67
N PRO A 550 -4.86 -2.25 38.85
CA PRO A 550 -6.16 -1.55 38.89
C PRO A 550 -7.39 -2.45 38.67
N ILE A 551 -7.19 -3.72 38.34
CA ILE A 551 -8.19 -4.73 37.95
C ILE A 551 -8.62 -5.63 39.12
N GLY A 552 -7.85 -5.68 40.22
CA GLY A 552 -8.15 -6.55 41.37
C GLY A 552 -9.53 -6.29 41.99
N PHE A 553 -10.00 -5.06 41.91
CA PHE A 553 -11.34 -4.66 42.32
C PHE A 553 -12.45 -5.37 41.50
N TYR A 554 -12.38 -5.34 40.18
CA TYR A 554 -13.35 -6.01 39.28
C TYR A 554 -13.32 -7.53 39.45
N ALA A 555 -12.11 -8.09 39.53
CA ALA A 555 -11.90 -9.52 39.70
C ALA A 555 -12.57 -10.07 40.96
N LEU A 556 -12.50 -9.34 42.08
CA LEU A 556 -13.12 -9.76 43.34
C LEU A 556 -14.65 -9.77 43.28
N HIS A 557 -15.25 -8.75 42.64
CA HIS A 557 -16.71 -8.68 42.45
C HIS A 557 -17.22 -9.83 41.59
N ARG A 558 -16.51 -10.12 40.48
CA ARG A 558 -16.85 -11.22 39.59
C ARG A 558 -16.67 -12.59 40.23
N ALA A 559 -15.59 -12.81 40.97
CA ALA A 559 -15.37 -14.04 41.73
C ALA A 559 -16.48 -14.26 42.77
N ALA A 560 -16.89 -13.21 43.47
CA ALA A 560 -17.97 -13.26 44.45
C ALA A 560 -19.35 -13.53 43.82
N ASN A 561 -19.63 -12.92 42.66
CA ASN A 561 -20.87 -13.14 41.91
C ASN A 561 -20.96 -14.53 41.26
N ARG A 562 -19.81 -15.17 40.97
CA ARG A 562 -19.74 -16.55 40.45
C ARG A 562 -19.74 -17.60 41.57
N GLY A 563 -19.55 -17.19 42.83
CA GLY A 563 -19.42 -18.11 43.96
C GLY A 563 -18.08 -18.86 44.01
N ASP A 564 -17.04 -18.35 43.35
CA ASP A 564 -15.72 -19.01 43.28
C ASP A 564 -14.91 -18.74 44.56
N LEU A 565 -15.06 -19.64 45.53
CA LEU A 565 -14.40 -19.56 46.84
C LEU A 565 -12.86 -19.47 46.73
N ASN A 566 -12.25 -20.24 45.83
CA ASN A 566 -10.79 -20.31 45.71
C ASN A 566 -10.24 -19.00 45.14
N MET A 567 -10.92 -18.44 44.14
CA MET A 567 -10.54 -17.17 43.54
C MET A 567 -10.72 -16.01 44.53
N VAL A 568 -11.85 -15.98 45.25
CA VAL A 568 -12.08 -14.98 46.31
C VAL A 568 -10.98 -15.06 47.36
N HIS A 569 -10.62 -16.27 47.83
CA HIS A 569 -9.54 -16.45 48.81
C HIS A 569 -8.20 -15.92 48.30
N THR A 570 -7.87 -16.21 47.04
CA THR A 570 -6.61 -15.77 46.44
C THR A 570 -6.57 -14.25 46.30
N LEU A 571 -7.64 -13.62 45.82
CA LEU A 571 -7.72 -12.16 45.64
C LEU A 571 -7.74 -11.40 46.97
N THR A 572 -8.43 -11.90 48.00
CA THR A 572 -8.43 -11.28 49.34
C THR A 572 -7.09 -11.44 50.05
N SER A 573 -6.42 -12.59 49.91
CA SER A 573 -5.07 -12.81 50.46
C SER A 573 -4.01 -11.86 49.90
N ARG A 574 -4.27 -11.28 48.72
CA ARG A 574 -3.41 -10.29 48.05
C ARG A 574 -3.74 -8.84 48.41
N GLY A 575 -4.69 -8.59 49.31
CA GLY A 575 -5.00 -7.26 49.82
C GLY A 575 -6.02 -6.46 49.01
N CYS A 576 -6.85 -7.11 48.18
CA CYS A 576 -7.97 -6.44 47.53
C CYS A 576 -8.96 -5.89 48.58
N ASP A 577 -9.47 -4.67 48.36
CA ASP A 577 -10.47 -4.08 49.26
C ASP A 577 -11.82 -4.82 49.12
N VAL A 578 -12.17 -5.57 50.17
CA VAL A 578 -13.40 -6.36 50.28
C VAL A 578 -14.68 -5.52 50.46
N ASN A 579 -14.54 -4.21 50.70
CA ASN A 579 -15.66 -3.29 50.93
C ASN A 579 -15.87 -2.27 49.81
N ALA A 580 -15.06 -2.30 48.77
CA ALA A 580 -15.18 -1.37 47.66
C ALA A 580 -16.48 -1.64 46.85
N PHE A 581 -16.99 -0.60 46.18
CA PHE A 581 -18.23 -0.64 45.40
C PHE A 581 -17.98 -0.80 43.91
N ASP A 582 -18.76 -1.64 43.22
CA ASP A 582 -18.74 -1.76 41.76
C ASP A 582 -19.51 -0.62 41.07
N ALA A 583 -19.54 -0.65 39.74
CA ALA A 583 -20.25 0.35 38.94
C ALA A 583 -21.76 0.41 39.24
N ASP A 584 -22.34 -0.71 39.71
CA ASP A 584 -23.74 -0.82 40.10
C ASP A 584 -23.98 -0.50 41.60
N GLY A 585 -22.92 -0.14 42.32
CA GLY A 585 -22.92 0.19 43.74
C GLY A 585 -23.02 -1.01 44.66
N TYR A 586 -22.68 -2.22 44.23
CA TYR A 586 -22.62 -3.42 45.07
C TYR A 586 -21.21 -3.67 45.59
N THR A 587 -21.12 -4.23 46.81
CA THR A 587 -19.86 -4.79 47.34
C THR A 587 -19.73 -6.27 46.98
N PRO A 588 -18.53 -6.89 47.07
CA PRO A 588 -18.38 -8.31 46.83
C PRO A 588 -19.30 -9.16 47.72
N LEU A 589 -19.49 -8.75 48.98
CA LEU A 589 -20.40 -9.41 49.92
C LEU A 589 -21.86 -9.33 49.46
N MET A 590 -22.29 -8.19 48.92
CA MET A 590 -23.65 -8.03 48.38
C MET A 590 -23.90 -8.94 47.18
N LEU A 591 -22.92 -9.08 46.28
CA LEU A 591 -23.00 -9.97 45.12
C LEU A 591 -23.05 -11.45 45.55
N ALA A 592 -22.18 -11.84 46.48
CA ALA A 592 -22.19 -13.19 47.04
C ALA A 592 -23.52 -13.52 47.76
N ALA A 593 -24.07 -12.54 48.50
CA ALA A 593 -25.35 -12.66 49.18
C ALA A 593 -26.53 -12.79 48.20
N ARG A 594 -26.52 -12.00 47.13
CA ARG A 594 -27.49 -12.07 46.03
C ARG A 594 -27.46 -13.42 45.32
N GLY A 595 -26.26 -13.96 45.08
CA GLY A 595 -26.05 -15.30 44.51
C GLY A 595 -26.36 -16.45 45.49
N GLY A 596 -26.38 -16.16 46.79
CA GLY A 596 -26.60 -17.13 47.87
C GLY A 596 -25.40 -18.03 48.16
N TYR A 597 -24.20 -17.54 47.93
CA TYR A 597 -22.96 -18.28 48.15
C TYR A 597 -22.50 -18.14 49.60
N GLY A 598 -23.02 -18.98 50.50
CA GLY A 598 -22.73 -18.92 51.94
C GLY A 598 -21.24 -18.98 52.30
N GLY A 599 -20.50 -19.93 51.71
CA GLY A 599 -19.06 -20.06 51.96
C GLY A 599 -18.24 -18.85 51.49
N VAL A 600 -18.66 -18.20 50.40
CA VAL A 600 -18.03 -16.96 49.92
C VAL A 600 -18.34 -15.79 50.86
N CYS A 601 -19.58 -15.69 51.36
CA CYS A 601 -19.95 -14.68 52.35
C CYS A 601 -19.14 -14.85 53.64
N GLU A 602 -18.99 -16.09 54.12
CA GLU A 602 -18.20 -16.41 55.31
C GLU A 602 -16.73 -16.00 55.14
N LEU A 603 -16.13 -16.35 54.00
CA LEU A 603 -14.77 -15.96 53.66
C LEU A 603 -14.60 -14.44 53.60
N LEU A 604 -15.47 -13.73 52.88
CA LEU A 604 -15.41 -12.27 52.77
C LEU A 604 -15.56 -11.59 54.14
N ILE A 605 -16.48 -12.05 54.99
CA ILE A 605 -16.66 -11.57 56.36
C ILE A 605 -15.39 -11.81 57.19
N SER A 606 -14.80 -13.00 57.07
CA SER A 606 -13.53 -13.34 57.76
C SER A 606 -12.37 -12.43 57.32
N CYS A 607 -12.42 -11.92 56.08
CA CYS A 607 -11.48 -10.95 55.52
C CYS A 607 -11.85 -9.48 55.84
N GLY A 608 -12.87 -9.21 56.65
CA GLY A 608 -13.25 -7.85 57.08
C GLY A 608 -14.33 -7.16 56.23
N ALA A 609 -15.13 -7.92 55.48
CA ALA A 609 -16.29 -7.36 54.78
C ALA A 609 -17.38 -6.93 55.77
N LYS A 610 -17.91 -5.72 55.58
CA LYS A 610 -18.93 -5.12 56.44
C LYS A 610 -20.34 -5.46 55.96
N CYS A 611 -21.14 -6.03 56.85
CA CYS A 611 -22.53 -6.44 56.57
C CYS A 611 -23.54 -5.29 56.56
N ASP A 612 -23.18 -4.12 57.09
CA ASP A 612 -24.04 -2.94 57.27
C ASP A 612 -23.93 -1.90 56.14
N ILE A 613 -23.09 -2.15 55.13
CA ILE A 613 -22.98 -1.28 53.96
C ILE A 613 -24.30 -1.30 53.18
N GLU A 614 -24.75 -0.11 52.77
CA GLU A 614 -25.90 0.09 51.90
C GLU A 614 -25.46 0.59 50.52
N ASN A 615 -26.08 0.07 49.47
CA ASN A 615 -25.92 0.62 48.12
C ASN A 615 -26.85 1.83 47.89
N ALA A 616 -26.76 2.45 46.70
CA ALA A 616 -27.60 3.59 46.32
C ALA A 616 -29.12 3.31 46.33
N ARG A 617 -29.53 2.03 46.37
CA ARG A 617 -30.93 1.58 46.48
C ARG A 617 -31.33 1.23 47.92
N HIS A 618 -30.51 1.55 48.92
CA HIS A 618 -30.69 1.18 50.33
C HIS A 618 -30.78 -0.35 50.55
N GLU A 619 -30.11 -1.13 49.71
CA GLU A 619 -30.02 -2.58 49.85
C GLU A 619 -28.75 -2.94 50.61
N THR A 620 -28.90 -3.69 51.70
CA THR A 620 -27.81 -4.37 52.41
C THR A 620 -27.61 -5.79 51.88
N ALA A 621 -26.45 -6.40 52.16
CA ALA A 621 -26.21 -7.82 51.83
C ALA A 621 -27.31 -8.73 52.40
N LEU A 622 -27.80 -8.46 53.61
CA LEU A 622 -28.91 -9.20 54.21
C LEU A 622 -30.22 -9.05 53.42
N SER A 623 -30.54 -7.84 52.98
CA SER A 623 -31.77 -7.59 52.19
C SER A 623 -31.74 -8.31 50.85
N LEU A 624 -30.56 -8.41 50.22
CA LEU A 624 -30.37 -9.13 48.95
C LEU A 624 -30.47 -10.65 49.15
N ALA A 625 -29.89 -11.17 50.23
CA ALA A 625 -30.02 -12.59 50.58
C ALA A 625 -31.49 -13.01 50.80
N LYS A 626 -32.28 -12.16 51.49
CA LYS A 626 -33.72 -12.39 51.75
C LYS A 626 -34.59 -12.39 50.50
N LYS A 627 -34.23 -11.60 49.47
CA LYS A 627 -35.00 -11.52 48.21
C LYS A 627 -34.99 -12.84 47.41
N ARG A 628 -34.06 -13.76 47.70
CA ARG A 628 -33.88 -15.01 46.94
C ARG A 628 -34.88 -16.12 47.32
N GLY A 629 -35.46 -16.11 48.52
CA GLY A 629 -36.43 -17.12 48.99
C GLY A 629 -36.15 -17.66 50.40
N TYR A 630 -36.93 -18.67 50.83
CA TYR A 630 -36.86 -19.23 52.19
C TYR A 630 -35.60 -20.10 52.40
N GLU A 631 -34.80 -19.75 53.42
CA GLU A 631 -33.60 -20.43 53.92
C GLU A 631 -32.41 -20.52 52.95
N ASN A 632 -31.70 -19.39 52.77
CA ASN A 632 -30.44 -19.31 52.03
C ASN A 632 -29.24 -19.36 53.00
N ASP A 633 -28.23 -20.21 52.74
CA ASP A 633 -27.01 -20.31 53.55
C ASP A 633 -26.32 -18.95 53.73
N ALA A 634 -26.31 -18.12 52.69
CA ALA A 634 -25.77 -16.76 52.77
C ALA A 634 -26.54 -15.86 53.75
N GLU A 635 -27.88 -15.97 53.80
CA GLU A 635 -28.69 -15.25 54.78
C GLU A 635 -28.32 -15.68 56.20
N ASN A 636 -28.16 -17.00 56.41
CA ASN A 636 -27.78 -17.54 57.70
C ASN A 636 -26.41 -17.08 58.17
N VAL A 637 -25.41 -17.05 57.28
CA VAL A 637 -24.06 -16.55 57.58
C VAL A 637 -24.09 -15.07 57.94
N ILE A 638 -24.77 -14.24 57.15
CA ILE A 638 -24.87 -12.79 57.41
C ILE A 638 -25.64 -12.50 58.70
N LEU A 639 -26.75 -13.22 58.94
CA LEU A 639 -27.52 -13.11 60.20
C LEU A 639 -26.71 -13.58 61.41
N ASN A 640 -25.87 -14.60 61.27
CA ASN A 640 -25.00 -15.07 62.34
C ASN A 640 -23.99 -13.98 62.72
N GLU A 641 -23.37 -13.33 61.72
CA GLU A 641 -22.40 -12.26 61.96
C GLU A 641 -23.06 -11.04 62.61
N LEU A 642 -24.17 -10.55 62.04
CA LEU A 642 -24.93 -9.42 62.60
C LEU A 642 -25.42 -9.69 64.03
N ALA A 643 -25.86 -10.92 64.30
CA ALA A 643 -26.31 -11.31 65.63
C ALA A 643 -25.15 -11.37 66.63
N GLN A 644 -23.97 -11.84 66.21
CA GLN A 644 -22.75 -11.86 67.03
C GLN A 644 -22.27 -10.43 67.33
N ALA A 645 -22.13 -9.59 66.31
CA ALA A 645 -21.76 -8.19 66.47
C ALA A 645 -22.71 -7.46 67.43
N LEU A 646 -24.02 -7.66 67.28
CA LEU A 646 -25.03 -7.06 68.18
C LEU A 646 -24.81 -7.42 69.65
N VAL A 647 -24.58 -8.70 69.96
CA VAL A 647 -24.42 -9.11 71.37
C VAL A 647 -23.08 -8.68 71.94
N VAL A 648 -22.03 -8.61 71.12
CA VAL A 648 -20.66 -8.20 71.52
C VAL A 648 -20.52 -6.68 71.68
N ASP A 649 -21.09 -5.89 70.78
CA ASP A 649 -21.16 -4.44 70.91
C ASP A 649 -22.10 -4.05 72.05
N GLY A 650 -23.18 -4.82 72.20
CA GLY A 650 -24.16 -4.66 73.25
C GLY A 650 -25.07 -3.46 73.03
N SER A 651 -26.34 -3.61 73.42
CA SER A 651 -27.34 -2.56 73.28
C SER A 651 -28.09 -2.33 74.60
N ARG A 652 -28.85 -1.23 74.63
CA ARG A 652 -29.69 -0.88 75.77
C ARG A 652 -30.96 -1.71 75.71
N VAL A 653 -31.20 -2.51 76.75
CA VAL A 653 -32.39 -3.34 76.92
C VAL A 653 -33.05 -3.06 78.26
N LYS A 654 -34.35 -3.30 78.38
CA LYS A 654 -35.07 -3.23 79.66
C LYS A 654 -34.97 -4.58 80.36
N LYS A 655 -34.29 -4.62 81.50
CA LYS A 655 -34.18 -5.83 82.31
C LYS A 655 -35.32 -5.92 83.33
N HIS A 656 -36.02 -7.05 83.37
CA HIS A 656 -36.96 -7.33 84.46
C HIS A 656 -36.26 -7.84 85.72
N THR A 657 -36.80 -7.46 86.88
CA THR A 657 -36.28 -7.87 88.20
C THR A 657 -37.26 -8.80 88.91
N ARG A 658 -36.74 -9.60 89.85
CA ARG A 658 -37.52 -10.52 90.69
C ARG A 658 -38.45 -11.45 89.86
N SER A 659 -37.93 -12.03 88.78
CA SER A 659 -38.66 -12.95 87.88
C SER A 659 -39.99 -12.36 87.37
N GLY A 660 -39.99 -11.07 87.03
CA GLY A 660 -41.15 -10.36 86.49
C GLY A 660 -41.97 -9.59 87.52
N LYS A 661 -41.77 -9.76 88.83
CA LYS A 661 -42.54 -9.03 89.85
C LYS A 661 -42.17 -7.55 89.97
N GLY A 662 -40.92 -7.18 89.66
CA GLY A 662 -40.45 -5.80 89.74
C GLY A 662 -40.65 -5.00 88.45
N SER A 663 -40.47 -3.69 88.54
CA SER A 663 -40.48 -2.80 87.37
C SER A 663 -39.26 -3.07 86.48
N PRO A 664 -39.42 -3.11 85.15
CA PRO A 664 -38.30 -3.19 84.23
C PRO A 664 -37.44 -1.91 84.32
N HIS A 665 -36.14 -2.04 84.12
CA HIS A 665 -35.22 -0.91 84.15
C HIS A 665 -34.16 -1.05 83.07
N SER A 666 -33.78 0.09 82.49
CA SER A 666 -32.83 0.14 81.37
C SER A 666 -31.42 -0.27 81.80
N LYS A 667 -30.79 -1.15 81.02
CA LYS A 667 -29.42 -1.63 81.18
C LYS A 667 -28.77 -1.85 79.82
N VAL A 668 -27.46 -1.59 79.73
CA VAL A 668 -26.65 -2.03 78.59
C VAL A 668 -26.34 -3.50 78.81
N LEU A 669 -26.74 -4.34 77.86
CA LEU A 669 -26.49 -5.77 77.83
C LEU A 669 -25.40 -6.04 76.79
N ARG A 670 -24.38 -6.81 77.17
CA ARG A 670 -23.25 -7.14 76.30
C ARG A 670 -22.73 -8.54 76.63
N MET A 671 -22.30 -9.28 75.62
CA MET A 671 -21.56 -10.54 75.76
C MET A 671 -20.05 -10.32 75.63
N MET A 672 -19.29 -11.11 76.38
CA MET A 672 -17.84 -11.19 76.28
C MET A 672 -17.49 -12.46 75.48
N GLU A 673 -16.92 -12.30 74.29
CA GLU A 673 -16.64 -13.38 73.33
C GLU A 673 -15.85 -14.53 73.95
N SER A 674 -14.75 -14.22 74.65
CA SER A 674 -13.81 -15.21 75.17
C SER A 674 -14.32 -16.09 76.32
N ALA A 675 -15.52 -15.82 76.86
CA ALA A 675 -16.03 -16.52 78.04
C ALA A 675 -17.51 -16.91 77.97
N GLY A 676 -18.25 -16.55 76.91
CA GLY A 676 -19.71 -16.77 76.84
C GLY A 676 -20.48 -16.07 77.99
N VAL A 677 -19.89 -15.02 78.56
CA VAL A 677 -20.42 -14.33 79.73
C VAL A 677 -21.27 -13.14 79.30
N LEU A 678 -22.52 -13.14 79.73
CA LEU A 678 -23.46 -12.03 79.56
C LEU A 678 -23.34 -11.06 80.74
N ARG A 679 -23.08 -9.80 80.44
CA ARG A 679 -22.89 -8.72 81.42
C ARG A 679 -23.96 -7.65 81.23
N TRP A 680 -24.51 -7.19 82.35
CA TRP A 680 -25.30 -5.95 82.39
C TRP A 680 -24.82 -5.02 83.51
N GLY A 681 -24.26 -3.88 83.11
CA GLY A 681 -23.73 -2.85 84.02
C GLY A 681 -22.28 -3.05 84.48
N LYS A 682 -21.81 -2.15 85.35
CA LYS A 682 -20.38 -1.98 85.67
C LYS A 682 -19.78 -3.03 86.62
N SER A 683 -20.58 -3.77 87.39
CA SER A 683 -20.08 -4.73 88.40
C SER A 683 -19.93 -6.15 87.85
N SER A 684 -18.77 -6.78 88.08
CA SER A 684 -18.49 -8.19 87.76
C SER A 684 -19.40 -9.19 88.49
N ARG A 685 -19.99 -8.79 89.63
CA ARG A 685 -20.94 -9.62 90.41
C ARG A 685 -22.27 -9.88 89.69
N ARG A 686 -22.50 -9.24 88.54
CA ARG A 686 -23.73 -9.33 87.73
C ARG A 686 -23.52 -10.06 86.39
N ASN A 687 -22.33 -10.63 86.20
CA ASN A 687 -22.00 -11.46 85.07
C ASN A 687 -22.68 -12.82 85.23
N VAL A 688 -23.28 -13.33 84.15
CA VAL A 688 -23.85 -14.67 84.13
C VAL A 688 -23.32 -15.43 82.93
N ILE A 689 -23.07 -16.73 83.14
CA ILE A 689 -22.75 -17.65 82.06
C ILE A 689 -24.09 -18.13 81.49
N CYS A 690 -24.29 -17.89 80.20
CA CYS A 690 -25.47 -18.33 79.48
C CYS A 690 -25.40 -19.84 79.26
N LYS A 691 -26.52 -20.53 79.48
CA LYS A 691 -26.76 -21.92 79.05
C LYS A 691 -27.57 -21.94 77.75
N GLY A 692 -28.45 -20.97 77.57
CA GLY A 692 -29.26 -20.81 76.37
C GLY A 692 -30.10 -19.54 76.44
N ALA A 693 -30.74 -19.20 75.32
CA ALA A 693 -31.66 -18.08 75.22
C ALA A 693 -32.87 -18.47 74.37
N GLU A 694 -34.03 -17.90 74.67
CA GLU A 694 -35.30 -18.15 73.98
C GLU A 694 -36.07 -16.84 73.81
N VAL A 695 -36.79 -16.74 72.68
CA VAL A 695 -37.64 -15.58 72.37
C VAL A 695 -38.93 -15.69 73.17
N GLY A 696 -39.41 -14.56 73.68
CA GLY A 696 -40.62 -14.46 74.47
C GLY A 696 -40.41 -14.68 75.97
N PRO A 697 -41.49 -14.50 76.77
CA PRO A 697 -41.46 -14.72 78.20
C PRO A 697 -41.54 -16.21 78.55
N SER A 698 -40.93 -16.60 79.67
CA SER A 698 -41.10 -17.95 80.21
C SER A 698 -42.46 -18.09 80.90
N GLU A 699 -42.96 -19.32 81.07
CA GLU A 699 -44.24 -19.59 81.75
C GLU A 699 -44.28 -19.01 83.17
N LYS A 700 -43.17 -19.12 83.90
CA LYS A 700 -43.03 -18.55 85.25
C LYS A 700 -43.13 -17.03 85.26
N PHE A 701 -42.61 -16.37 84.22
CA PHE A 701 -42.72 -14.93 84.05
C PHE A 701 -44.14 -14.50 83.73
N ARG A 702 -44.82 -15.22 82.81
CA ARG A 702 -46.24 -15.01 82.49
C ARG A 702 -47.11 -15.09 83.74
N TRP A 703 -46.91 -16.13 84.56
CA TRP A 703 -47.64 -16.30 85.82
C TRP A 703 -47.43 -15.14 86.81
N ASN A 704 -46.19 -14.67 86.96
CA ASN A 704 -45.85 -13.60 87.88
C ASN A 704 -46.37 -12.21 87.43
N ARG A 705 -46.60 -12.02 86.14
CA ARG A 705 -47.10 -10.76 85.56
C ARG A 705 -48.53 -10.84 85.02
N ARG A 706 -49.28 -11.93 85.26
CA ARG A 706 -50.65 -12.18 84.75
C ARG A 706 -51.69 -11.06 84.95
N ARG A 707 -51.41 -10.09 85.83
CA ARG A 707 -52.27 -8.92 86.11
C ARG A 707 -51.79 -7.62 85.43
N LYS A 708 -50.78 -7.70 84.57
CA LYS A 708 -50.17 -6.55 83.87
C LYS A 708 -50.30 -6.78 82.36
N PHE A 709 -50.43 -5.69 81.60
CA PHE A 709 -50.66 -5.73 80.14
C PHE A 709 -49.36 -5.82 79.31
N ASP A 710 -48.18 -5.89 79.95
CA ASP A 710 -46.85 -5.86 79.31
C ASP A 710 -46.14 -7.23 79.28
N VAL A 711 -46.90 -8.33 79.26
CA VAL A 711 -46.34 -9.69 79.36
C VAL A 711 -45.76 -10.17 78.03
N GLU A 712 -46.43 -9.86 76.91
CA GLU A 712 -46.08 -10.28 75.55
C GLU A 712 -45.53 -9.06 74.75
N GLU A 713 -44.61 -8.31 75.34
CA GLU A 713 -43.96 -7.20 74.63
C GLU A 713 -43.13 -7.78 73.46
N PRO A 714 -43.30 -7.30 72.22
CA PRO A 714 -42.77 -7.96 71.02
C PRO A 714 -41.23 -8.07 70.99
N GLY A 715 -40.49 -7.32 71.82
CA GLY A 715 -39.04 -7.44 71.99
C GLY A 715 -38.58 -8.31 73.18
N MET A 716 -39.48 -9.06 73.81
CA MET A 716 -39.18 -9.88 74.98
C MET A 716 -38.34 -11.10 74.58
N PHE A 717 -37.25 -11.33 75.30
CA PHE A 717 -36.50 -12.58 75.28
C PHE A 717 -36.00 -12.91 76.68
N HIS A 718 -35.63 -14.16 76.91
CA HIS A 718 -35.08 -14.58 78.18
C HIS A 718 -33.87 -15.47 78.02
N VAL A 719 -32.98 -15.37 79.02
CA VAL A 719 -31.71 -16.09 79.06
C VAL A 719 -31.75 -17.07 80.22
N LEU A 720 -31.42 -18.32 79.93
CA LEU A 720 -31.20 -19.38 80.89
C LEU A 720 -29.74 -19.38 81.29
N THR A 721 -29.47 -19.23 82.59
CA THR A 721 -28.11 -19.30 83.12
C THR A 721 -27.72 -20.73 83.49
N THR A 722 -26.42 -21.02 83.58
CA THR A 722 -25.92 -22.34 84.03
C THR A 722 -26.40 -22.75 85.43
N LYS A 723 -26.85 -21.79 86.25
CA LYS A 723 -27.46 -22.01 87.56
C LYS A 723 -28.99 -22.21 87.50
N ASN A 724 -29.55 -22.52 86.33
CA ASN A 724 -30.98 -22.65 86.05
C ASN A 724 -31.82 -21.45 86.52
N LYS A 725 -31.25 -20.23 86.45
CA LYS A 725 -32.00 -18.99 86.66
C LYS A 725 -32.35 -18.36 85.33
N GLU A 726 -33.60 -17.93 85.19
CA GLU A 726 -34.10 -17.18 84.04
C GLU A 726 -33.98 -15.67 84.29
N VAL A 727 -33.52 -14.95 83.28
CA VAL A 727 -33.46 -13.49 83.28
C VAL A 727 -34.13 -12.96 82.01
N HIS A 728 -35.16 -12.14 82.18
CA HIS A 728 -35.97 -11.59 81.10
C HIS A 728 -35.53 -10.17 80.72
N PHE A 729 -35.42 -9.92 79.42
CA PHE A 729 -35.01 -8.65 78.83
C PHE A 729 -35.94 -8.28 77.68
N VAL A 730 -36.30 -7.01 77.59
CA VAL A 730 -37.01 -6.46 76.42
C VAL A 730 -36.04 -5.59 75.64
N CYS A 731 -35.84 -5.88 74.35
CA CYS A 731 -35.13 -4.99 73.42
C CYS A 731 -36.11 -4.12 72.63
N ASP A 732 -35.65 -2.94 72.22
CA ASP A 732 -36.35 -2.11 71.25
C ASP A 732 -36.13 -2.71 69.85
N GLY A 733 -37.16 -2.78 69.00
CA GLY A 733 -37.07 -3.39 67.65
C GLY A 733 -37.94 -4.65 67.42
N GLY A 734 -38.77 -5.03 68.39
CA GLY A 734 -39.77 -6.10 68.21
C GLY A 734 -39.19 -7.51 68.11
N VAL A 735 -39.96 -8.42 67.49
CA VAL A 735 -39.71 -9.88 67.55
C VAL A 735 -38.42 -10.24 66.79
N GLU A 736 -38.17 -9.58 65.65
CA GLU A 736 -36.96 -9.80 64.86
C GLU A 736 -35.69 -9.46 65.65
N MET A 737 -35.72 -8.35 66.40
CA MET A 737 -34.60 -7.97 67.25
C MET A 737 -34.40 -8.95 68.42
N ALA A 738 -35.49 -9.45 69.00
CA ALA A 738 -35.42 -10.49 70.03
C ALA A 738 -34.85 -11.81 69.47
N GLN A 739 -35.19 -12.17 68.23
CA GLN A 739 -34.64 -13.33 67.52
C GLN A 739 -33.14 -13.16 67.27
N LEU A 740 -32.68 -11.97 66.83
CA LEU A 740 -31.25 -11.66 66.66
C LEU A 740 -30.48 -11.75 67.98
N TRP A 741 -31.01 -11.19 69.07
CA TRP A 741 -30.42 -11.33 70.41
C TRP A 741 -30.27 -12.78 70.84
N VAL A 742 -31.32 -13.59 70.66
CA VAL A 742 -31.31 -15.00 71.01
C VAL A 742 -30.33 -15.79 70.15
N ARG A 743 -30.29 -15.51 68.84
CA ARG A 743 -29.37 -16.12 67.88
C ARG A 743 -27.92 -15.81 68.26
N GLY A 744 -27.59 -14.54 68.47
CA GLY A 744 -26.25 -14.10 68.87
C GLY A 744 -25.81 -14.70 70.20
N ILE A 745 -26.69 -14.72 71.20
CA ILE A 745 -26.39 -15.35 72.50
C ILE A 745 -26.10 -16.84 72.33
N ARG A 746 -26.88 -17.56 71.53
CA ARG A 746 -26.66 -18.99 71.27
C ARG A 746 -25.33 -19.24 70.55
N LEU A 747 -24.99 -18.43 69.54
CA LEU A 747 -23.74 -18.54 68.79
C LEU A 747 -22.53 -18.31 69.70
N VAL A 748 -22.44 -17.16 70.36
CA VAL A 748 -21.31 -16.83 71.24
C VAL A 748 -21.20 -17.81 72.42
N THR A 749 -22.32 -18.30 72.94
CA THR A 749 -22.31 -19.33 74.00
C THR A 749 -21.80 -20.67 73.48
N ARG A 750 -22.22 -21.08 72.28
CA ARG A 750 -21.77 -22.31 71.64
C ARG A 750 -20.26 -22.25 71.37
N ASP A 751 -19.78 -21.15 70.81
CA ASP A 751 -18.37 -20.99 70.44
C ASP A 751 -17.47 -20.93 71.69
N ALA A 752 -17.97 -20.36 72.80
CA ALA A 752 -17.28 -20.38 74.08
C ALA A 752 -17.22 -21.78 74.75
N ILE A 753 -18.17 -22.68 74.45
CA ILE A 753 -18.24 -24.04 75.03
C ILE A 753 -17.45 -25.05 74.18
N PHE A 754 -17.59 -24.99 72.86
CA PHE A 754 -17.03 -25.98 71.94
C PHE A 754 -15.75 -25.52 71.22
N GLY A 755 -15.34 -24.25 71.44
CA GLY A 755 -14.24 -23.62 70.70
C GLY A 755 -14.72 -23.07 69.34
N GLN A 756 -14.05 -22.04 68.83
CA GLN A 756 -14.28 -21.57 67.46
C GLN A 756 -13.93 -22.71 66.49
N GLN A 757 -14.90 -23.15 65.68
CA GLN A 757 -14.58 -23.84 64.44
C GLN A 757 -13.96 -22.78 63.53
N LYS A 758 -12.62 -22.79 63.44
CA LYS A 758 -11.84 -21.94 62.55
C LYS A 758 -11.86 -22.48 61.13
#